data_AF-A0A8F4J8P3-F1
#
_entry.id   AF-A0A8F4J8P3-F1
#
_cell.length_a   1.000
_cell.length_b   1.000
_cell.length_c   1.000
_cell.angle_alpha   90.00
_cell.angle_beta   90.00
_cell.angle_gamma   90.00
#
_symmetry.space_group_name_H-M   'P 1'
#
loop_
_entity.id
_entity.type
_entity.pdbx_description
1 polymer ?
#
loop_
_entity_poly.entity_id
_entity_poly.type
_entity_poly.pdbx_seq_one_letter_code
_entity_poly.pdbx_strand_id
1 'polypeptide(L)'
;MNLSDRLAAIDDEDTFGGGPADAAPSPAPSGDGTTPTTDDAADTAPPEEAMPAPTFSGTDDQQPAPGRPSPATARPKRSEPTDRHRKPSPRDEAWTATKRKVRGLVLEEVAPKMGNLSGDALQAEVRSALDRILQREDVSVSPIERRVFVSEMISDTLGYGPLDPLLQDESITEIMCNAYDDIWIERSGKLEEVDISFTDDEHYRKVIERIVAQVGRRVDESSPMVDARLPDGSRVNAIIPPLALHGSVLTIRKFAADPLTAMDLVDKGTYTLDLVTLVEACVRGRLNLLVSGGTGTGKTTNLNVMSSFIPEGERVITIEDSAELQLQQRHVVNLESRPANAEGRGHVAIRDLVRNALRMRPDRIIVGECRAAEALDMLQAMNTGHEGSMTTVHANSPRDALSRLETMVLMAGFDLPMRAIREQIASAIDVVLQVDRMPDGRRLVTALTEVQGMEGDILLLQDIFKYKSNGPGDPGALVPTGLRPSFLDKIRERGVVVPASVFRQPAPPVLDAARPPRGRVRVPDSASLAERATEGGLMDSTLLMASITVGGGVALATGGLVARARERDHELADILGLPFGEGDVDVARVAAEHGTVVAGTLGLATKAVDRWDTAEALRERIERADLSLRPAELVVIATAFGLAVGMAVAALTGLLWSILVVLAITPLAVRSVLDLLAGRRAKKFASQLPDALSLVASSLSAGHTFLRAIQMMADEYERPLADEFRRVVSETQLGAPLVDSLERMSQRLQIRDVEWMVQAIRIQQTVGGQLADLLATLADFMRARDEVRREVNVLTAEGRISAYVLGAMPVFLFFAVQLLNPGYMDPMLQGWGIFWLGITLLSMGIGMAIILKMVKTVEV
;
A
#
# COMPACT_ATOMS: atom_id res chain seq x y z
N MET A 1 8.30 -18.16 -40.89
CA MET A 1 8.92 -19.40 -40.38
C MET A 1 8.14 -19.77 -39.13
N ASN A 2 7.52 -20.94 -39.09
CA ASN A 2 6.51 -21.26 -38.07
C ASN A 2 7.19 -21.68 -36.75
N LEU A 3 6.54 -21.41 -35.61
CA LEU A 3 7.10 -21.65 -34.26
C LEU A 3 7.52 -23.11 -34.03
N SER A 4 6.82 -24.05 -34.69
CA SER A 4 7.14 -25.49 -34.72
C SER A 4 8.55 -25.77 -35.24
N ASP A 5 9.02 -25.03 -36.24
CA ASP A 5 10.29 -25.28 -36.91
C ASP A 5 11.49 -24.78 -36.10
N ARG A 6 11.24 -23.82 -35.19
CA ARG A 6 12.27 -23.26 -34.29
C ARG A 6 12.39 -24.04 -32.98
N LEU A 7 11.30 -24.67 -32.50
CA LEU A 7 11.33 -25.53 -31.32
C LEU A 7 11.99 -26.88 -31.62
N ALA A 8 11.85 -27.41 -32.84
CA ALA A 8 12.51 -28.65 -33.25
C ALA A 8 14.05 -28.56 -33.28
N ALA A 9 14.61 -27.35 -33.36
CA ALA A 9 16.06 -27.13 -33.38
C ALA A 9 16.72 -27.19 -31.98
N ILE A 10 15.93 -27.32 -30.91
CA ILE A 10 16.42 -27.38 -29.51
C ILE A 10 16.54 -28.83 -29.01
N ASP A 11 15.90 -29.81 -29.67
CA ASP A 11 15.89 -31.22 -29.26
C ASP A 11 17.06 -32.06 -29.84
N ASP A 12 17.91 -31.50 -30.71
CA ASP A 12 18.91 -32.26 -31.49
C ASP A 12 20.32 -32.35 -30.84
N GLU A 13 20.54 -31.88 -29.61
CA GLU A 13 21.88 -31.88 -28.98
C GLU A 13 22.20 -33.00 -27.98
N ASP A 14 21.30 -33.98 -27.76
CA ASP A 14 21.56 -35.10 -26.84
C ASP A 14 21.61 -36.46 -27.58
N THR A 15 22.68 -36.75 -28.33
CA THR A 15 23.04 -38.15 -28.66
C THR A 15 24.53 -38.34 -28.95
N PHE A 16 25.28 -38.94 -28.02
CA PHE A 16 26.41 -39.87 -28.24
C PHE A 16 26.58 -40.71 -26.95
N GLY A 17 26.09 -41.95 -26.87
CA GLY A 17 26.83 -43.20 -27.15
C GLY A 17 27.98 -43.45 -26.15
N GLY A 18 28.12 -44.52 -25.35
CA GLY A 18 27.51 -45.85 -25.23
C GLY A 18 28.60 -46.84 -24.76
N GLY A 19 28.30 -47.76 -23.82
CA GLY A 19 29.07 -49.00 -23.58
C GLY A 19 29.70 -49.22 -22.18
N PRO A 20 29.89 -50.48 -21.72
CA PRO A 20 29.38 -50.96 -20.42
C PRO A 20 30.41 -51.66 -19.48
N ALA A 21 30.11 -51.85 -18.18
CA ALA A 21 30.57 -53.01 -17.36
C ALA A 21 30.04 -53.02 -15.90
N ASP A 22 29.49 -54.19 -15.52
CA ASP A 22 29.55 -54.96 -14.26
C ASP A 22 29.13 -54.42 -12.85
N ALA A 23 28.03 -55.05 -12.38
CA ALA A 23 27.87 -55.85 -11.15
C ALA A 23 28.40 -55.38 -9.76
N ALA A 24 27.46 -54.97 -8.90
CA ALA A 24 27.20 -55.35 -7.47
C ALA A 24 28.32 -55.28 -6.38
N PRO A 25 27.99 -55.36 -5.07
CA PRO A 25 26.96 -54.67 -4.27
C PRO A 25 27.57 -53.95 -3.02
N SER A 26 26.72 -53.33 -2.18
CA SER A 26 27.02 -52.65 -0.89
C SER A 26 27.96 -53.43 0.05
N PRO A 27 28.58 -52.74 1.04
CA PRO A 27 27.98 -52.74 2.38
C PRO A 27 28.21 -51.45 3.22
N ALA A 28 27.25 -51.12 4.09
CA ALA A 28 27.51 -50.52 5.42
C ALA A 28 27.85 -51.67 6.41
N PRO A 29 28.14 -51.51 7.71
CA PRO A 29 28.16 -50.32 8.59
C PRO A 29 29.35 -50.30 9.59
N SER A 30 29.42 -49.27 10.46
CA SER A 30 30.00 -49.24 11.83
C SER A 30 30.57 -47.83 12.07
N GLY A 31 30.35 -47.14 13.18
CA GLY A 31 30.01 -47.56 14.52
C GLY A 31 30.87 -46.72 15.48
N ASP A 32 30.20 -46.06 16.43
CA ASP A 32 30.68 -45.57 17.72
C ASP A 32 31.91 -44.66 17.86
N GLY A 33 31.70 -43.61 18.66
CA GLY A 33 32.55 -43.45 19.83
C GLY A 33 33.28 -42.12 19.99
N THR A 34 32.79 -41.33 20.95
CA THR A 34 33.56 -40.59 21.96
C THR A 34 34.41 -39.37 21.55
N THR A 35 33.94 -38.22 22.03
CA THR A 35 34.69 -37.02 22.48
C THR A 35 35.64 -37.38 23.65
N PRO A 36 36.73 -36.62 23.98
CA PRO A 36 36.61 -35.21 24.40
C PRO A 36 37.82 -34.22 24.20
N THR A 37 37.41 -32.94 24.22
CA THR A 37 37.94 -31.70 24.88
C THR A 37 39.27 -30.99 24.55
N THR A 38 39.16 -29.63 24.58
CA THR A 38 39.97 -28.56 25.26
C THR A 38 40.05 -27.25 24.45
N ASP A 39 40.11 -26.03 25.07
CA ASP A 39 40.56 -24.58 24.78
C ASP A 39 39.60 -23.40 24.47
N ASP A 40 39.77 -22.44 23.56
CA ASP A 40 39.04 -21.13 23.65
C ASP A 40 38.40 -20.49 22.39
N ALA A 41 38.08 -19.18 22.45
CA ALA A 41 37.98 -18.07 21.47
C ALA A 41 37.23 -18.17 20.11
N ALA A 42 36.13 -17.45 19.92
CA ALA A 42 35.96 -16.00 19.72
C ALA A 42 36.18 -15.54 18.27
N ASP A 43 35.07 -15.02 17.72
CA ASP A 43 34.89 -14.43 16.41
C ASP A 43 34.97 -12.90 16.57
N THR A 44 35.83 -12.24 15.78
CA THR A 44 35.92 -10.78 15.68
C THR A 44 35.89 -10.40 14.21
N ALA A 45 34.85 -9.67 13.82
CA ALA A 45 34.76 -8.95 12.55
C ALA A 45 35.40 -7.54 12.67
N PRO A 46 35.84 -6.92 11.55
CA PRO A 46 36.69 -5.73 11.53
C PRO A 46 35.92 -4.39 11.51
N PRO A 47 36.62 -3.26 11.77
CA PRO A 47 36.02 -1.93 11.96
C PRO A 47 35.90 -1.12 10.66
N GLU A 48 34.93 -0.19 10.69
CA GLU A 48 34.58 0.77 9.65
C GLU A 48 35.38 2.07 9.82
N GLU A 49 36.04 2.54 8.76
CA GLU A 49 36.84 3.78 8.71
C GLU A 49 35.99 5.02 8.44
N ALA A 50 36.27 6.09 9.19
CA ALA A 50 35.64 7.40 9.10
C ALA A 50 36.37 8.35 8.11
N MET A 51 35.62 9.26 7.48
CA MET A 51 36.16 10.47 6.84
C MET A 51 35.40 11.74 7.31
N PRO A 52 36.06 12.92 7.29
CA PRO A 52 35.83 13.99 8.26
C PRO A 52 34.90 15.13 7.78
N ALA A 53 34.37 15.87 8.74
CA ALA A 53 33.54 17.08 8.57
C ALA A 53 34.36 18.33 8.22
N PRO A 54 33.79 19.32 7.49
CA PRO A 54 34.42 20.62 7.32
C PRO A 54 34.05 21.56 8.48
N THR A 55 35.07 22.13 9.10
CA THR A 55 35.00 23.28 10.00
C THR A 55 34.98 24.58 9.19
N PHE A 56 34.10 25.53 9.53
CA PHE A 56 34.32 26.95 9.26
C PHE A 56 34.06 27.77 10.51
N SER A 57 35.08 28.58 10.83
CA SER A 57 35.20 29.56 11.91
C SER A 57 34.30 30.78 11.69
N GLY A 58 33.77 31.33 12.78
CA GLY A 58 32.97 32.56 12.76
C GLY A 58 33.79 33.86 12.72
N THR A 59 33.10 34.94 12.35
CA THR A 59 33.41 36.34 12.68
C THR A 59 32.12 37.17 12.68
N ASP A 60 31.88 37.77 13.84
CA ASP A 60 31.28 39.08 14.15
C ASP A 60 29.91 39.55 13.64
N ASP A 61 29.14 39.94 14.65
CA ASP A 61 27.96 40.80 14.68
C ASP A 61 28.13 42.13 13.92
N GLN A 62 27.14 42.44 13.06
CA GLN A 62 26.60 43.80 12.97
C GLN A 62 25.19 43.78 12.36
N GLN A 63 24.20 44.10 13.21
CA GLN A 63 22.82 44.34 12.83
C GLN A 63 22.67 45.73 12.19
N PRO A 64 21.81 45.88 11.15
CA PRO A 64 21.03 47.11 11.01
C PRO A 64 19.52 46.85 11.05
N ALA A 65 18.84 47.89 11.54
CA ALA A 65 17.44 48.00 11.93
C ALA A 65 16.41 47.86 10.76
N PRO A 66 15.09 47.79 11.04
CA PRO A 66 14.10 47.31 10.09
C PRO A 66 13.73 48.37 9.03
N GLY A 67 13.94 48.03 7.76
CA GLY A 67 13.49 48.79 6.59
C GLY A 67 12.09 48.37 6.13
N ARG A 68 11.30 49.37 5.72
CA ARG A 68 9.90 49.36 5.23
C ARG A 68 9.53 48.20 4.27
N PRO A 69 8.23 47.83 4.18
CA PRO A 69 7.77 46.74 3.31
C PRO A 69 8.03 47.07 1.84
N SER A 70 8.79 46.21 1.17
CA SER A 70 8.96 46.22 -0.28
C SER A 70 7.71 45.60 -0.93
N PRO A 71 7.27 46.05 -2.12
CA PRO A 71 6.04 45.59 -2.75
C PRO A 71 6.16 44.12 -3.17
N ALA A 72 5.03 43.42 -3.09
CA ALA A 72 4.84 42.02 -3.47
C ALA A 72 5.76 41.55 -4.60
N THR A 73 6.60 40.57 -4.31
CA THR A 73 7.32 39.79 -5.31
C THR A 73 6.31 39.12 -6.23
N ALA A 74 6.22 39.65 -7.45
CA ALA A 74 5.52 39.02 -8.56
C ALA A 74 6.00 37.57 -8.70
N ARG A 75 5.04 36.67 -8.97
CA ARG A 75 5.27 35.27 -9.35
C ARG A 75 6.46 35.16 -10.33
N PRO A 76 7.28 34.09 -10.23
CA PRO A 76 8.30 33.84 -11.24
C PRO A 76 7.61 33.76 -12.61
N LYS A 77 8.03 34.63 -13.54
CA LYS A 77 7.62 34.55 -14.94
C LYS A 77 7.93 33.14 -15.43
N ARG A 78 6.98 32.53 -16.14
CA ARG A 78 7.18 31.35 -16.99
C ARG A 78 8.58 31.45 -17.62
N SER A 79 9.38 30.41 -17.44
CA SER A 79 10.61 30.21 -18.21
C SER A 79 10.28 30.45 -19.68
N GLU A 80 10.98 31.42 -20.28
CA GLU A 80 10.82 31.76 -21.69
C GLU A 80 11.00 30.49 -22.54
N PRO A 81 10.14 30.28 -23.56
CA PRO A 81 10.29 29.15 -24.45
C PRO A 81 11.65 29.23 -25.12
N THR A 82 12.38 28.11 -25.11
CA THR A 82 13.62 27.95 -25.86
C THR A 82 13.46 28.45 -27.29
N ASP A 83 14.33 29.39 -27.65
CA ASP A 83 14.48 30.10 -28.92
C ASP A 83 14.36 29.18 -30.16
N ARG A 84 13.12 28.91 -30.60
CA ARG A 84 12.81 28.21 -31.86
C ARG A 84 11.77 28.91 -32.73
N HIS A 85 11.14 29.98 -32.26
CA HIS A 85 10.33 30.83 -33.13
C HIS A 85 11.24 31.75 -33.95
N ARG A 86 11.68 31.25 -35.10
CA ARG A 86 12.14 32.13 -36.19
C ARG A 86 11.03 33.15 -36.44
N LYS A 87 11.23 34.42 -36.04
CA LYS A 87 10.26 35.49 -36.36
C LYS A 87 9.92 35.39 -37.85
N PRO A 88 8.65 35.16 -38.21
CA PRO A 88 8.26 35.04 -39.61
C PRO A 88 8.72 36.29 -40.35
N SER A 89 9.20 36.12 -41.58
CA SER A 89 9.60 37.28 -42.35
C SER A 89 8.36 38.16 -42.61
N PRO A 90 8.50 39.48 -42.83
CA PRO A 90 7.36 40.34 -43.18
C PRO A 90 6.55 39.83 -44.38
N ARG A 91 7.18 39.04 -45.26
CA ARG A 91 6.55 38.37 -46.40
C ARG A 91 5.70 37.16 -45.97
N ASP A 92 6.14 36.41 -44.95
CA ASP A 92 5.40 35.27 -44.40
C ASP A 92 4.17 35.74 -43.62
N GLU A 93 4.27 36.85 -42.89
CA GLU A 93 3.12 37.49 -42.22
C GLU A 93 2.09 38.02 -43.22
N ALA A 94 2.54 38.71 -44.27
CA ALA A 94 1.66 39.21 -45.33
C ALA A 94 0.99 38.07 -46.11
N TRP A 95 1.73 36.99 -46.37
CA TRP A 95 1.18 35.78 -46.99
C TRP A 95 0.16 35.10 -46.07
N THR A 96 0.43 34.98 -44.77
CA THR A 96 -0.49 34.38 -43.79
C THR A 96 -1.80 35.16 -43.67
N ALA A 97 -1.73 36.50 -43.65
CA ALA A 97 -2.92 37.35 -43.65
C ALA A 97 -3.74 37.20 -44.95
N THR A 98 -3.06 37.15 -46.10
CA THR A 98 -3.70 36.93 -47.41
C THR A 98 -4.34 35.54 -47.48
N LYS A 99 -3.65 34.52 -46.98
CA LYS A 99 -4.12 33.14 -46.91
C LYS A 99 -5.38 33.00 -46.04
N ARG A 100 -5.43 33.70 -44.90
CA ARG A 100 -6.63 33.76 -44.04
C ARG A 100 -7.82 34.37 -44.77
N LYS A 101 -7.62 35.49 -45.49
CA LYS A 101 -8.67 36.14 -46.30
C LYS A 101 -9.19 35.21 -47.39
N VAL A 102 -8.29 34.60 -48.17
CA VAL A 102 -8.66 33.69 -49.26
C VAL A 102 -9.39 32.46 -48.72
N ARG A 103 -8.92 31.88 -47.61
CA ARG A 103 -9.58 30.74 -46.93
C ARG A 103 -11.03 31.05 -46.57
N GLY A 104 -11.29 32.21 -45.95
CA GLY A 104 -12.64 32.64 -45.59
C GLY A 104 -13.58 32.74 -46.80
N LEU A 105 -13.10 33.33 -47.89
CA LEU A 105 -13.87 33.47 -49.14
C LEU A 105 -14.17 32.11 -49.79
N VAL A 106 -13.21 31.18 -49.78
CA VAL A 106 -13.41 29.84 -50.36
C VAL A 106 -14.43 29.05 -49.55
N LEU A 107 -14.36 29.11 -48.22
CA LEU A 107 -15.33 28.44 -47.36
C LEU A 107 -16.74 29.02 -47.54
N GLU A 108 -16.89 30.33 -47.69
CA GLU A 108 -18.20 30.97 -47.95
C GLU A 108 -18.82 30.52 -49.28
N GLU A 109 -18.00 30.33 -50.32
CA GLU A 109 -18.47 29.88 -51.64
C GLU A 109 -18.79 28.38 -51.69
N VAL A 110 -18.04 27.56 -50.93
CA VAL A 110 -18.17 26.09 -50.92
C VAL A 110 -19.22 25.60 -49.92
N ALA A 111 -19.42 26.29 -48.78
CA ALA A 111 -20.32 25.87 -47.72
C ALA A 111 -21.76 25.52 -48.15
N PRO A 112 -22.42 26.27 -49.06
CA PRO A 112 -23.77 25.94 -49.53
C PRO A 112 -23.85 24.63 -50.33
N LYS A 113 -22.72 24.17 -50.88
CA LYS A 113 -22.63 23.01 -51.77
C LYS A 113 -22.15 21.73 -51.07
N MET A 114 -21.58 21.86 -49.86
CA MET A 114 -20.99 20.73 -49.10
C MET A 114 -21.97 19.59 -48.83
N GLY A 115 -23.26 19.88 -48.60
CA GLY A 115 -24.26 18.86 -48.29
C GLY A 115 -24.69 17.98 -49.48
N ASN A 116 -24.34 18.36 -50.72
CA ASN A 116 -24.87 17.73 -51.94
C ASN A 116 -23.80 17.06 -52.82
N LEU A 117 -22.52 17.09 -52.42
CA LEU A 117 -21.40 16.64 -53.24
C LEU A 117 -20.67 15.45 -52.58
N SER A 118 -20.21 14.48 -53.38
CA SER A 118 -19.31 13.41 -52.93
C SER A 118 -17.89 13.95 -52.70
N GLY A 119 -17.03 13.21 -51.97
CA GLY A 119 -15.67 13.63 -51.63
C GLY A 119 -14.84 14.13 -52.82
N ASP A 120 -14.82 13.36 -53.91
CA ASP A 120 -14.09 13.74 -55.14
C ASP A 120 -14.68 14.97 -55.83
N ALA A 121 -16.03 15.07 -55.85
CA ALA A 121 -16.73 16.20 -56.46
C ALA A 121 -16.55 17.49 -55.64
N LEU A 122 -16.54 17.39 -54.31
CA LEU A 122 -16.30 18.49 -53.41
C LEU A 122 -14.83 18.94 -53.47
N GLN A 123 -13.88 18.00 -53.59
CA GLN A 123 -12.47 18.32 -53.79
C GLN A 123 -12.25 19.10 -55.10
N ALA A 124 -12.93 18.69 -56.18
CA ALA A 124 -12.91 19.42 -57.45
C ALA A 124 -13.53 20.82 -57.31
N GLU A 125 -14.63 20.96 -56.57
CA GLU A 125 -15.28 22.25 -56.31
C GLU A 125 -14.40 23.18 -55.47
N VAL A 126 -13.77 22.69 -54.39
CA VAL A 126 -12.83 23.45 -53.55
C VAL A 126 -11.66 23.96 -54.40
N ARG A 127 -11.09 23.10 -55.26
CA ARG A 127 -10.02 23.50 -56.18
C ARG A 127 -10.51 24.59 -57.15
N SER A 128 -11.72 24.45 -57.70
CA SER A 128 -12.30 25.40 -58.63
C SER A 128 -12.62 26.76 -57.98
N ALA A 129 -13.19 26.75 -56.76
CA ALA A 129 -13.48 27.95 -55.99
C ALA A 129 -12.21 28.70 -55.59
N LEU A 130 -11.19 27.97 -55.13
CA LEU A 130 -9.89 28.56 -54.82
C LEU A 130 -9.25 29.22 -56.05
N ASP A 131 -9.35 28.61 -57.23
CA ASP A 131 -8.82 29.20 -58.47
C ASP A 131 -9.54 30.49 -58.86
N ARG A 132 -10.89 30.50 -58.75
CA ARG A 132 -11.68 31.72 -58.99
C ARG A 132 -11.30 32.84 -58.02
N ILE A 133 -11.13 32.52 -56.74
CA ILE A 133 -10.86 33.52 -55.71
C ILE A 133 -9.43 34.05 -55.81
N LEU A 134 -8.42 33.18 -56.05
CA LEU A 134 -7.05 33.63 -56.28
C LEU A 134 -6.95 34.56 -57.48
N GLN A 135 -7.71 34.28 -58.55
CA GLN A 135 -7.75 35.15 -59.74
C GLN A 135 -8.53 36.45 -59.48
N ARG A 136 -9.63 36.40 -58.71
CA ARG A 136 -10.45 37.58 -58.38
C ARG A 136 -9.72 38.56 -57.46
N GLU A 137 -8.94 38.06 -56.51
CA GLU A 137 -8.22 38.85 -55.51
C GLU A 137 -6.80 39.24 -55.97
N ASP A 138 -6.42 38.90 -57.21
CA ASP A 138 -5.09 39.15 -57.82
C ASP A 138 -3.92 38.64 -56.97
N VAL A 139 -4.08 37.45 -56.39
CA VAL A 139 -3.10 36.85 -55.48
C VAL A 139 -2.16 35.93 -56.26
N SER A 140 -0.92 36.37 -56.47
CA SER A 140 0.12 35.57 -57.12
C SER A 140 0.79 34.61 -56.14
N VAL A 141 0.58 33.31 -56.34
CA VAL A 141 1.17 32.22 -55.54
C VAL A 141 2.05 31.31 -56.39
N SER A 142 3.15 30.79 -55.83
CA SER A 142 3.93 29.79 -56.55
C SER A 142 3.14 28.48 -56.75
N PRO A 143 3.45 27.67 -57.78
CA PRO A 143 2.78 26.38 -57.99
C PRO A 143 2.93 25.38 -56.83
N ILE A 144 3.96 25.54 -55.99
CA ILE A 144 4.20 24.70 -54.81
C ILE A 144 3.29 25.16 -53.66
N GLU A 145 3.32 26.46 -53.32
CA GLU A 145 2.46 27.04 -52.28
C GLU A 145 0.97 26.84 -52.61
N ARG A 146 0.58 26.97 -53.89
CA ARG A 146 -0.79 26.68 -54.32
C ARG A 146 -1.18 25.23 -54.05
N ARG A 147 -0.31 24.26 -54.34
CA ARG A 147 -0.61 22.83 -54.06
C ARG A 147 -0.77 22.56 -52.57
N VAL A 148 0.10 23.14 -51.74
CA VAL A 148 0.00 23.05 -50.28
C VAL A 148 -1.29 23.67 -49.79
N PHE A 149 -1.64 24.87 -50.28
CA PHE A 149 -2.85 25.56 -49.85
C PHE A 149 -4.15 24.86 -50.29
N VAL A 150 -4.18 24.28 -51.50
CA VAL A 150 -5.29 23.42 -51.94
C VAL A 150 -5.44 22.24 -50.97
N SER A 151 -4.35 21.57 -50.61
CA SER A 151 -4.38 20.43 -49.67
C SER A 151 -4.89 20.84 -48.30
N GLU A 152 -4.42 21.96 -47.76
CA GLU A 152 -4.92 22.50 -46.48
C GLU A 152 -6.41 22.85 -46.54
N MET A 153 -6.88 23.50 -47.61
CA MET A 153 -8.29 23.84 -47.78
C MET A 153 -9.17 22.59 -47.84
N ILE A 154 -8.69 21.54 -48.48
CA ILE A 154 -9.37 20.23 -48.51
C ILE A 154 -9.43 19.65 -47.10
N SER A 155 -8.31 19.62 -46.37
CA SER A 155 -8.27 19.16 -44.97
C SER A 155 -9.19 19.96 -44.05
N ASP A 156 -9.28 21.29 -44.20
CA ASP A 156 -10.17 22.12 -43.39
C ASP A 156 -11.65 21.89 -43.73
N THR A 157 -11.96 21.59 -45.00
CA THR A 157 -13.34 21.42 -45.50
C THR A 157 -13.86 20.00 -45.27
N LEU A 158 -13.01 18.99 -45.46
CA LEU A 158 -13.38 17.56 -45.46
C LEU A 158 -12.77 16.77 -44.29
N GLY A 159 -11.63 17.19 -43.76
CA GLY A 159 -10.89 16.51 -42.69
C GLY A 159 -10.97 17.22 -41.35
N TYR A 160 -9.91 17.07 -40.56
CA TYR A 160 -9.74 17.64 -39.22
C TYR A 160 -8.73 18.82 -39.21
N GLY A 161 -8.48 19.42 -40.37
CA GLY A 161 -7.57 20.56 -40.53
C GLY A 161 -6.13 20.21 -40.14
N PRO A 162 -5.47 21.00 -39.28
CA PRO A 162 -4.08 20.77 -38.85
C PRO A 162 -3.81 19.42 -38.18
N LEU A 163 -4.85 18.70 -37.72
CA LEU A 163 -4.70 17.40 -37.06
C LEU A 163 -4.54 16.24 -38.05
N ASP A 164 -4.95 16.38 -39.32
CA ASP A 164 -4.91 15.30 -40.31
C ASP A 164 -3.52 14.65 -40.43
N PRO A 165 -2.40 15.41 -40.55
CA PRO A 165 -1.06 14.83 -40.64
C PRO A 165 -0.66 14.06 -39.38
N LEU A 166 -1.07 14.51 -38.19
CA LEU A 166 -0.77 13.83 -36.92
C LEU A 166 -1.58 12.55 -36.75
N LEU A 167 -2.83 12.57 -37.18
CA LEU A 167 -3.70 11.39 -37.18
C LEU A 167 -3.16 10.31 -38.14
N GLN A 168 -2.55 10.70 -39.26
CA GLN A 168 -1.93 9.77 -40.21
C GLN A 168 -0.57 9.20 -39.74
N ASP A 169 0.16 9.87 -38.85
CA ASP A 169 1.45 9.40 -38.35
C ASP A 169 1.28 8.27 -37.32
N GLU A 170 1.43 7.01 -37.73
CA GLU A 170 1.26 5.81 -36.90
C GLU A 170 2.17 5.77 -35.66
N SER A 171 3.28 6.50 -35.64
CA SER A 171 4.18 6.50 -34.48
C SER A 171 3.74 7.44 -33.35
N ILE A 172 2.73 8.26 -33.58
CA ILE A 172 2.05 9.07 -32.55
C ILE A 172 0.97 8.22 -31.87
N THR A 173 0.97 8.21 -30.53
CA THR A 173 -0.01 7.48 -29.71
C THR A 173 -1.12 8.37 -29.16
N GLU A 174 -0.79 9.62 -28.82
CA GLU A 174 -1.74 10.60 -28.28
C GLU A 174 -1.50 11.99 -28.89
N ILE A 175 -2.57 12.75 -29.07
CA ILE A 175 -2.56 14.16 -29.51
C ILE A 175 -3.32 14.95 -28.46
N MET A 176 -2.71 15.98 -27.89
CA MET A 176 -3.28 16.83 -26.85
C MET A 176 -3.23 18.28 -27.31
N CYS A 177 -4.39 18.89 -27.48
CA CYS A 177 -4.53 20.29 -27.87
C CYS A 177 -5.10 21.07 -26.68
N ASN A 178 -4.26 21.84 -26.00
CA ASN A 178 -4.69 22.65 -24.85
C ASN A 178 -5.36 23.97 -25.28
N ALA A 179 -5.05 24.42 -26.51
CA ALA A 179 -5.64 25.58 -27.16
C ALA A 179 -5.52 25.43 -28.69
N TYR A 180 -6.05 26.40 -29.44
CA TYR A 180 -5.95 26.42 -30.90
C TYR A 180 -4.49 26.54 -31.41
N ASP A 181 -3.57 27.03 -30.57
CA ASP A 181 -2.14 27.26 -30.86
C ASP A 181 -1.18 26.49 -29.93
N ASP A 182 -1.68 25.61 -29.07
CA ASP A 182 -0.88 24.80 -28.14
C ASP A 182 -1.19 23.32 -28.34
N ILE A 183 -0.36 22.63 -29.14
CA ILE A 183 -0.55 21.23 -29.54
C ILE A 183 0.68 20.40 -29.16
N TRP A 184 0.41 19.30 -28.45
CA TRP A 184 1.37 18.32 -27.98
C TRP A 184 1.04 16.95 -28.54
N ILE A 185 2.05 16.11 -28.69
CA ILE A 185 1.92 14.72 -29.10
C ILE A 185 2.68 13.80 -28.15
N GLU A 186 2.23 12.56 -28.04
CA GLU A 186 3.02 11.48 -27.44
C GLU A 186 3.60 10.60 -28.55
N ARG A 187 4.91 10.41 -28.53
CA ARG A 187 5.63 9.48 -29.40
C ARG A 187 6.56 8.62 -28.54
N SER A 188 6.45 7.30 -28.66
CA SER A 188 7.28 6.36 -27.89
C SER A 188 7.31 6.61 -26.37
N GLY A 189 6.19 7.04 -25.77
CA GLY A 189 6.09 7.28 -24.33
C GLY A 189 6.60 8.65 -23.85
N LYS A 190 6.99 9.54 -24.76
CA LYS A 190 7.52 10.88 -24.47
C LYS A 190 6.61 11.95 -25.07
N LEU A 191 6.41 13.04 -24.33
CA LEU A 191 5.64 14.20 -24.76
C LEU A 191 6.52 15.17 -25.56
N GLU A 192 6.00 15.62 -26.69
CA GLU A 192 6.67 16.54 -27.63
C GLU A 192 5.69 17.67 -28.03
N GLU A 193 6.15 18.92 -28.00
CA GLU A 193 5.38 20.05 -28.58
C GLU A 193 5.61 20.10 -30.10
N VAL A 194 4.56 20.35 -30.86
CA VAL A 194 4.61 20.42 -32.33
C VAL A 194 4.29 21.83 -32.84
N ASP A 195 5.03 22.27 -33.85
CA ASP A 195 4.84 23.58 -34.50
C ASP A 195 3.69 23.53 -35.52
N ILE A 196 2.49 23.22 -35.04
CA ILE A 196 1.24 23.27 -35.80
C ILE A 196 0.17 24.00 -34.98
N SER A 197 -0.69 24.77 -35.65
CA SER A 197 -1.76 25.52 -35.00
C SER A 197 -2.98 25.63 -35.91
N PHE A 198 -4.14 25.77 -35.29
CA PHE A 198 -5.36 26.20 -35.95
C PHE A 198 -5.29 27.70 -36.24
N THR A 199 -6.15 28.17 -37.16
CA THR A 199 -6.14 29.60 -37.57
C THR A 199 -6.59 30.52 -36.44
N ASP A 200 -7.60 30.11 -35.67
CA ASP A 200 -8.18 30.80 -34.53
C ASP A 200 -9.06 29.82 -33.71
N ASP A 201 -9.57 30.27 -32.57
CA ASP A 201 -10.43 29.48 -31.68
C ASP A 201 -11.76 29.10 -32.34
N GLU A 202 -12.32 29.94 -33.24
CA GLU A 202 -13.58 29.64 -33.93
C GLU A 202 -13.40 28.48 -34.92
N HIS A 203 -12.30 28.47 -35.67
CA HIS A 203 -11.95 27.37 -36.57
C HIS A 203 -11.77 26.07 -35.79
N TYR A 204 -11.04 26.12 -34.68
CA TYR A 204 -10.82 24.96 -33.83
C TYR A 204 -12.13 24.42 -33.24
N ARG A 205 -13.01 25.31 -32.74
CA ARG A 205 -14.33 24.96 -32.23
C ARG A 205 -15.20 24.25 -33.28
N LYS A 206 -15.18 24.71 -34.54
CA LYS A 206 -15.89 24.06 -35.66
C LYS A 206 -15.36 22.65 -35.96
N VAL A 207 -14.06 22.41 -35.80
CA VAL A 207 -13.47 21.08 -35.97
C VAL A 207 -13.94 20.15 -34.84
N ILE A 208 -13.94 20.63 -33.59
CA ILE A 208 -14.47 19.88 -32.43
C ILE A 208 -15.95 19.52 -32.65
N GLU A 209 -16.79 20.50 -33.02
CA GLU A 209 -18.21 20.27 -33.31
C GLU A 209 -18.43 19.22 -34.41
N ARG A 210 -17.58 19.24 -35.45
CA ARG A 210 -17.65 18.28 -36.56
C ARG A 210 -17.31 16.86 -36.13
N ILE A 211 -16.23 16.69 -35.35
CA ILE A 211 -15.85 15.39 -34.77
C ILE A 211 -17.00 14.82 -33.94
N VAL A 212 -17.61 15.66 -33.10
CA VAL A 212 -18.67 15.25 -32.18
C VAL A 212 -19.99 14.96 -32.92
N ALA A 213 -20.30 15.70 -33.98
CA ALA A 213 -21.49 15.51 -34.79
C ALA A 213 -21.49 14.17 -35.55
N GLN A 214 -20.31 13.68 -35.99
CA GLN A 214 -20.19 12.39 -36.69
C GLN A 214 -20.64 11.19 -35.85
N VAL A 215 -20.49 11.26 -34.53
CA VAL A 215 -20.94 10.21 -33.59
C VAL A 215 -22.33 10.48 -32.99
N GLY A 216 -23.07 11.43 -33.56
CA GLY A 216 -24.43 11.77 -33.13
C GLY A 216 -24.50 12.38 -31.73
N ARG A 217 -23.39 12.97 -31.25
CA ARG A 217 -23.32 13.69 -29.98
C ARG A 217 -23.33 15.20 -30.23
N ARG A 218 -23.45 15.98 -29.16
CA ARG A 218 -23.40 17.45 -29.20
C ARG A 218 -22.46 17.96 -28.12
N VAL A 219 -21.81 19.09 -28.39
CA VAL A 219 -21.01 19.86 -27.44
C VAL A 219 -21.38 21.32 -27.61
N ASP A 220 -21.90 21.92 -26.55
CA ASP A 220 -22.35 23.32 -26.50
C ASP A 220 -22.30 23.84 -25.06
N GLU A 221 -22.64 25.11 -24.83
CA GLU A 221 -22.55 25.73 -23.50
C GLU A 221 -23.41 25.02 -22.43
N SER A 222 -24.44 24.26 -22.83
CA SER A 222 -25.27 23.48 -21.91
C SER A 222 -24.68 22.11 -21.58
N SER A 223 -23.83 21.57 -22.47
CA SER A 223 -23.08 20.32 -22.31
C SER A 223 -21.64 20.53 -22.79
N PRO A 224 -20.82 21.24 -22.00
CA PRO A 224 -19.51 21.74 -22.45
C PRO A 224 -18.39 20.69 -22.45
N MET A 225 -18.71 19.43 -22.13
CA MET A 225 -17.76 18.31 -22.15
C MET A 225 -18.36 17.13 -22.91
N VAL A 226 -17.53 16.42 -23.66
CA VAL A 226 -18.00 15.28 -24.45
C VAL A 226 -16.88 14.27 -24.69
N ASP A 227 -17.25 12.99 -24.64
CA ASP A 227 -16.46 11.90 -25.20
C ASP A 227 -17.04 11.48 -26.54
N ALA A 228 -16.18 11.27 -27.53
CA ALA A 228 -16.51 10.93 -28.91
C ALA A 228 -15.51 9.90 -29.48
N ARG A 229 -15.78 9.44 -30.70
CA ARG A 229 -14.88 8.57 -31.47
C ARG A 229 -14.71 9.10 -32.88
N LEU A 230 -13.51 8.97 -33.42
CA LEU A 230 -13.24 9.17 -34.83
C LEU A 230 -13.60 7.90 -35.64
N PRO A 231 -13.79 8.00 -36.96
CA PRO A 231 -14.09 6.86 -37.82
C PRO A 231 -13.03 5.74 -37.82
N ASP A 232 -11.79 6.05 -37.47
CA ASP A 232 -10.68 5.11 -37.31
C ASP A 232 -10.70 4.36 -35.96
N GLY A 233 -11.65 4.69 -35.07
CA GLY A 233 -11.78 4.12 -33.73
C GLY A 233 -11.10 4.93 -32.62
N SER A 234 -10.30 5.95 -32.97
CA SER A 234 -9.58 6.79 -32.01
C SER A 234 -10.54 7.49 -31.05
N ARG A 235 -10.18 7.55 -29.76
CA ARG A 235 -11.02 8.12 -28.70
C ARG A 235 -10.73 9.61 -28.59
N VAL A 236 -11.80 10.40 -28.49
CA VAL A 236 -11.71 11.86 -28.40
C VAL A 236 -12.40 12.33 -27.14
N ASN A 237 -11.70 13.10 -26.32
CA ASN A 237 -12.29 13.87 -25.24
C ASN A 237 -12.19 15.36 -25.60
N ALA A 238 -13.29 16.11 -25.47
CA ALA A 238 -13.31 17.54 -25.72
C ALA A 238 -14.00 18.29 -24.58
N ILE A 239 -13.46 19.45 -24.22
CA ILE A 239 -14.00 20.37 -23.22
C ILE A 239 -13.96 21.78 -23.80
N ILE A 240 -15.08 22.50 -23.77
CA ILE A 240 -15.20 23.86 -24.31
C ILE A 240 -15.46 24.88 -23.19
N PRO A 241 -15.28 26.19 -23.44
CA PRO A 241 -15.71 27.23 -22.51
C PRO A 241 -17.20 27.11 -22.14
N PRO A 242 -17.61 27.47 -20.90
CA PRO A 242 -16.81 28.15 -19.87
C PRO A 242 -15.96 27.23 -18.98
N LEU A 243 -15.99 25.90 -19.15
CA LEU A 243 -15.21 24.99 -18.29
C LEU A 243 -13.71 25.04 -18.60
N ALA A 244 -13.36 25.14 -19.89
CA ALA A 244 -12.00 25.34 -20.34
C ALA A 244 -11.71 26.85 -20.42
N LEU A 245 -11.08 27.39 -19.36
CA LEU A 245 -10.90 28.85 -19.17
C LEU A 245 -10.02 29.54 -20.21
N HIS A 246 -9.17 28.77 -20.90
CA HIS A 246 -8.15 29.29 -21.81
C HIS A 246 -8.42 28.92 -23.29
N GLY A 247 -9.66 28.60 -23.63
CA GLY A 247 -10.05 28.11 -24.94
C GLY A 247 -10.47 26.64 -24.89
N SER A 248 -10.92 26.11 -26.03
CA SER A 248 -11.33 24.70 -26.08
C SER A 248 -10.14 23.76 -25.89
N VAL A 249 -10.35 22.60 -25.28
CA VAL A 249 -9.34 21.55 -25.06
C VAL A 249 -9.81 20.27 -25.75
N LEU A 250 -8.89 19.59 -26.44
CA LEU A 250 -9.14 18.33 -27.14
C LEU A 250 -8.01 17.35 -26.83
N THR A 251 -8.35 16.12 -26.48
CA THR A 251 -7.39 15.03 -26.36
C THR A 251 -7.85 13.88 -27.23
N ILE A 252 -6.97 13.42 -28.13
CA ILE A 252 -7.20 12.27 -29.00
C ILE A 252 -6.22 11.18 -28.60
N ARG A 253 -6.74 10.05 -28.15
CA ARG A 253 -5.96 8.83 -27.95
C ARG A 253 -6.16 7.95 -29.17
N LYS A 254 -5.08 7.78 -29.95
CA LYS A 254 -5.16 7.08 -31.24
C LYS A 254 -5.42 5.59 -31.02
N PHE A 255 -6.27 5.03 -31.87
CA PHE A 255 -6.45 3.59 -31.94
C PHE A 255 -5.27 3.01 -32.70
N ALA A 256 -4.50 2.12 -32.07
CA ALA A 256 -3.36 1.48 -32.73
C ALA A 256 -3.87 0.60 -33.88
N ALA A 257 -3.34 0.83 -35.09
CA ALA A 257 -3.76 0.07 -36.27
C ALA A 257 -3.33 -1.40 -36.22
N ASP A 258 -2.17 -1.68 -35.61
CA ASP A 258 -1.63 -3.03 -35.41
C ASP A 258 -1.40 -3.29 -33.92
N PRO A 259 -2.10 -4.27 -33.31
CA PRO A 259 -1.91 -4.59 -31.91
C PRO A 259 -0.56 -5.30 -31.70
N LEU A 260 0.13 -4.94 -30.61
CA LEU A 260 1.40 -5.60 -30.25
C LEU A 260 1.21 -7.11 -30.08
N THR A 261 2.20 -7.86 -30.55
CA THR A 261 2.30 -9.32 -30.40
C THR A 261 3.13 -9.69 -29.16
N ALA A 262 3.08 -10.96 -28.78
CA ALA A 262 3.93 -11.47 -27.70
C ALA A 262 5.43 -11.32 -28.00
N MET A 263 5.83 -11.46 -29.27
CA MET A 263 7.25 -11.30 -29.66
C MET A 263 7.67 -9.84 -29.59
N ASP A 264 6.78 -8.88 -29.91
CA ASP A 264 7.08 -7.46 -29.72
C ASP A 264 7.31 -7.13 -28.23
N LEU A 265 6.61 -7.81 -27.32
CA LEU A 265 6.86 -7.66 -25.88
C LEU A 265 8.18 -8.29 -25.43
N VAL A 266 8.63 -9.37 -26.10
CA VAL A 266 9.97 -9.95 -25.86
C VAL A 266 11.05 -9.00 -26.36
N ASP A 267 10.92 -8.46 -27.56
CA ASP A 267 11.88 -7.51 -28.15
C ASP A 267 11.99 -6.22 -27.33
N LYS A 268 10.88 -5.77 -26.72
CA LYS A 268 10.84 -4.62 -25.79
C LYS A 268 11.36 -4.96 -24.38
N GLY A 269 11.65 -6.23 -24.09
CA GLY A 269 12.11 -6.71 -22.79
C GLY A 269 11.01 -6.77 -21.72
N THR A 270 9.74 -6.55 -22.09
CA THR A 270 8.58 -6.69 -21.19
C THR A 270 8.37 -8.16 -20.80
N TYR A 271 8.55 -9.07 -21.76
CA TYR A 271 8.41 -10.52 -21.59
C TYR A 271 9.77 -11.23 -21.76
N THR A 272 9.90 -12.39 -21.11
CA THR A 272 10.91 -13.40 -21.46
C THR A 272 10.25 -14.51 -22.29
N LEU A 273 11.03 -15.29 -23.03
CA LEU A 273 10.50 -16.46 -23.77
C LEU A 273 9.85 -17.49 -22.83
N ASP A 274 10.42 -17.68 -21.65
CA ASP A 274 9.85 -18.55 -20.61
C ASP A 274 8.49 -18.03 -20.12
N LEU A 275 8.37 -16.70 -19.93
CA LEU A 275 7.09 -16.09 -19.56
C LEU A 275 6.05 -16.25 -20.68
N VAL A 276 6.42 -16.04 -21.94
CA VAL A 276 5.53 -16.27 -23.10
C VAL A 276 4.99 -17.70 -23.06
N THR A 277 5.88 -18.68 -22.90
CA THR A 277 5.54 -20.10 -22.87
C THR A 277 4.53 -20.42 -21.76
N LEU A 278 4.75 -19.87 -20.57
CA LEU A 278 3.85 -20.07 -19.44
C LEU A 278 2.51 -19.35 -19.62
N VAL A 279 2.52 -18.09 -20.05
CA VAL A 279 1.30 -17.30 -20.28
C VAL A 279 0.43 -17.93 -21.38
N GLU A 280 1.03 -18.36 -22.48
CA GLU A 280 0.34 -19.10 -23.53
C GLU A 280 -0.30 -20.38 -22.97
N ALA A 281 0.44 -21.15 -22.17
CA ALA A 281 -0.07 -22.36 -21.54
C ALA A 281 -1.23 -22.08 -20.58
N CYS A 282 -1.16 -21.00 -19.78
CA CYS A 282 -2.24 -20.56 -18.90
C CYS A 282 -3.52 -20.22 -19.71
N VAL A 283 -3.38 -19.48 -20.81
CA VAL A 283 -4.52 -19.10 -21.66
C VAL A 283 -5.13 -20.33 -22.33
N ARG A 284 -4.31 -21.20 -22.94
CA ARG A 284 -4.77 -22.45 -23.59
C ARG A 284 -5.39 -23.43 -22.58
N GLY A 285 -4.84 -23.49 -21.37
CA GLY A 285 -5.40 -24.25 -20.24
C GLY A 285 -6.68 -23.65 -19.65
N ARG A 286 -7.15 -22.51 -20.16
CA ARG A 286 -8.30 -21.73 -19.66
C ARG A 286 -8.21 -21.44 -18.16
N LEU A 287 -7.03 -21.03 -17.70
CA LEU A 287 -6.90 -20.39 -16.39
C LEU A 287 -7.50 -18.98 -16.44
N ASN A 288 -8.13 -18.56 -15.35
CA ASN A 288 -8.67 -17.22 -15.19
C ASN A 288 -7.54 -16.26 -14.78
N LEU A 289 -7.32 -15.22 -15.59
CA LEU A 289 -6.15 -14.36 -15.47
C LEU A 289 -6.53 -12.93 -15.11
N LEU A 290 -5.80 -12.36 -14.15
CA LEU A 290 -5.94 -10.97 -13.73
C LEU A 290 -4.67 -10.20 -14.11
N VAL A 291 -4.80 -9.13 -14.89
CA VAL A 291 -3.68 -8.23 -15.19
C VAL A 291 -3.77 -6.99 -14.30
N SER A 292 -2.74 -6.73 -13.48
CA SER A 292 -2.72 -5.63 -12.51
C SER A 292 -1.57 -4.66 -12.73
N GLY A 293 -1.79 -3.37 -12.44
CA GLY A 293 -0.80 -2.32 -12.64
C GLY A 293 -1.35 -0.90 -12.55
N GLY A 294 -0.46 0.09 -12.46
CA GLY A 294 -0.80 1.51 -12.46
C GLY A 294 -1.45 2.01 -13.77
N THR A 295 -1.79 3.31 -13.81
CA THR A 295 -2.26 3.96 -15.05
C THR A 295 -1.11 4.06 -16.05
N GLY A 296 -1.36 3.74 -17.32
CA GLY A 296 -0.35 3.85 -18.38
C GLY A 296 0.79 2.82 -18.31
N THR A 297 0.66 1.76 -17.49
CA THR A 297 1.68 0.68 -17.38
C THR A 297 1.53 -0.41 -18.45
N GLY A 298 0.46 -0.39 -19.25
CA GLY A 298 0.24 -1.35 -20.34
C GLY A 298 -0.62 -2.57 -19.99
N LYS A 299 -1.55 -2.46 -19.04
CA LYS A 299 -2.48 -3.55 -18.66
C LYS A 299 -3.31 -4.06 -19.85
N THR A 300 -4.03 -3.16 -20.52
CA THR A 300 -4.87 -3.52 -21.68
C THR A 300 -4.04 -4.09 -22.82
N THR A 301 -2.81 -3.59 -23.02
CA THR A 301 -1.86 -4.15 -23.99
C THR A 301 -1.50 -5.60 -23.67
N ASN A 302 -1.18 -5.89 -22.40
CA ASN A 302 -0.91 -7.26 -21.96
C ASN A 302 -2.13 -8.15 -22.10
N LEU A 303 -3.31 -7.67 -21.69
CA LEU A 303 -4.57 -8.39 -21.87
C LEU A 303 -4.84 -8.73 -23.33
N ASN A 304 -4.54 -7.80 -24.26
CA ASN A 304 -4.71 -8.02 -25.70
C ASN A 304 -3.70 -9.02 -26.28
N VAL A 305 -2.44 -8.99 -25.82
CA VAL A 305 -1.44 -10.00 -26.20
C VAL A 305 -1.86 -11.37 -25.67
N MET A 306 -2.30 -11.46 -24.41
CA MET A 306 -2.76 -12.71 -23.81
C MET A 306 -3.98 -13.28 -24.52
N SER A 307 -4.93 -12.43 -24.95
CA SER A 307 -6.10 -12.86 -25.69
C SER A 307 -5.77 -13.44 -27.07
N SER A 308 -4.64 -13.09 -27.67
CA SER A 308 -4.18 -13.70 -28.94
C SER A 308 -3.88 -15.20 -28.82
N PHE A 309 -3.61 -15.72 -27.61
CA PHE A 309 -3.39 -17.15 -27.37
C PHE A 309 -4.69 -17.96 -27.23
N ILE A 310 -5.86 -17.31 -27.27
CA ILE A 310 -7.15 -18.00 -27.22
C ILE A 310 -7.34 -18.82 -28.50
N PRO A 311 -7.71 -20.12 -28.41
CA PRO A 311 -7.97 -20.94 -29.58
C PRO A 311 -9.13 -20.41 -30.46
N GLU A 312 -8.99 -20.53 -31.79
CA GLU A 312 -9.99 -20.06 -32.78
C GLU A 312 -11.40 -20.69 -32.66
N GLY A 313 -11.52 -21.82 -31.98
CA GLY A 313 -12.79 -22.51 -31.77
C GLY A 313 -13.68 -21.93 -30.67
N GLU A 314 -13.18 -20.97 -29.89
CA GLU A 314 -13.86 -20.42 -28.73
C GLU A 314 -14.62 -19.13 -29.06
N ARG A 315 -15.84 -18.99 -28.51
CA ARG A 315 -16.63 -17.76 -28.58
C ARG A 315 -16.23 -16.83 -27.46
N VAL A 316 -15.68 -15.67 -27.81
CA VAL A 316 -15.21 -14.68 -26.83
C VAL A 316 -16.12 -13.46 -26.84
N ILE A 317 -16.49 -12.98 -25.66
CA ILE A 317 -17.22 -11.71 -25.50
C ILE A 317 -16.31 -10.73 -24.77
N THR A 318 -16.03 -9.59 -25.39
CA THR A 318 -15.31 -8.49 -24.74
C THR A 318 -16.30 -7.45 -24.22
N ILE A 319 -16.01 -6.89 -23.05
CA ILE A 319 -16.85 -5.87 -22.40
C ILE A 319 -15.94 -4.77 -21.89
N GLU A 320 -16.09 -3.56 -22.41
CA GLU A 320 -15.18 -2.45 -22.12
C GLU A 320 -15.96 -1.14 -21.93
N ASP A 321 -15.40 -0.19 -21.16
CA ASP A 321 -15.95 1.18 -21.13
C ASP A 321 -15.84 1.85 -22.50
N SER A 322 -14.73 1.59 -23.17
CA SER A 322 -14.67 1.71 -24.62
C SER A 322 -13.80 0.63 -25.20
N ALA A 323 -14.24 0.06 -26.31
CA ALA A 323 -13.49 -0.96 -27.03
C ALA A 323 -12.07 -0.50 -27.36
N GLU A 324 -11.09 -1.10 -26.67
CA GLU A 324 -9.64 -1.02 -26.89
C GLU A 324 -9.08 -2.39 -27.31
N LEU A 325 -9.73 -3.49 -26.95
CA LEU A 325 -9.28 -4.85 -27.28
C LEU A 325 -9.52 -5.18 -28.75
N GLN A 326 -8.48 -5.75 -29.37
CA GLN A 326 -8.45 -6.17 -30.77
C GLN A 326 -8.07 -7.64 -30.84
N LEU A 327 -9.07 -8.50 -30.66
CA LEU A 327 -8.89 -9.94 -30.71
C LEU A 327 -8.78 -10.41 -32.16
N GLN A 328 -7.86 -11.36 -32.39
CA GLN A 328 -7.58 -11.93 -33.71
C GLN A 328 -8.55 -13.07 -34.08
N GLN A 329 -9.26 -13.63 -33.09
CA GLN A 329 -10.16 -14.75 -33.27
C GLN A 329 -11.40 -14.37 -34.11
N ARG A 330 -11.94 -15.32 -34.85
CA ARG A 330 -13.12 -15.07 -35.70
C ARG A 330 -14.42 -14.87 -34.92
N HIS A 331 -14.58 -15.56 -33.79
CA HIS A 331 -15.86 -15.66 -33.08
C HIS A 331 -15.92 -14.72 -31.86
N VAL A 332 -15.72 -13.43 -32.11
CA VAL A 332 -15.67 -12.40 -31.07
C VAL A 332 -16.92 -11.51 -31.13
N VAL A 333 -17.46 -11.17 -29.96
CA VAL A 333 -18.50 -10.13 -29.84
C VAL A 333 -18.01 -9.03 -28.91
N ASN A 334 -17.95 -7.81 -29.42
CA ASN A 334 -17.50 -6.64 -28.66
C ASN A 334 -18.71 -5.90 -28.09
N LEU A 335 -18.71 -5.69 -26.79
CA LEU A 335 -19.72 -4.91 -26.06
C LEU A 335 -19.06 -3.70 -25.41
N GLU A 336 -19.71 -2.55 -25.51
CA GLU A 336 -19.23 -1.28 -24.95
C GLU A 336 -20.26 -0.70 -23.98
N SER A 337 -19.79 -0.23 -22.82
CA SER A 337 -20.62 0.48 -21.86
C SER A 337 -21.11 1.81 -22.46
N ARG A 338 -22.23 2.34 -21.95
CA ARG A 338 -22.77 3.61 -22.44
C ARG A 338 -23.04 4.53 -21.26
N PRO A 339 -22.44 5.73 -21.19
CA PRO A 339 -22.80 6.71 -20.17
C PRO A 339 -24.25 7.19 -20.39
N ALA A 340 -24.84 7.80 -19.36
CA ALA A 340 -26.12 8.46 -19.50
C ALA A 340 -26.02 9.60 -20.55
N ASN A 341 -27.09 9.84 -21.29
CA ASN A 341 -27.18 11.02 -22.14
C ASN A 341 -27.34 12.31 -21.31
N ALA A 342 -27.36 13.47 -21.95
CA ALA A 342 -27.50 14.77 -21.28
C ALA A 342 -28.76 14.88 -20.39
N GLU A 343 -29.82 14.12 -20.72
CA GLU A 343 -31.04 14.03 -19.92
C GLU A 343 -30.99 12.96 -18.80
N GLY A 344 -29.82 12.35 -18.55
CA GLY A 344 -29.61 11.35 -17.51
C GLY A 344 -30.17 9.95 -17.81
N ARG A 345 -30.54 9.68 -19.06
CA ARG A 345 -31.19 8.43 -19.50
C ARG A 345 -30.25 7.55 -20.34
N GLY A 346 -30.61 6.27 -20.43
CA GLY A 346 -29.95 5.33 -21.33
C GLY A 346 -28.55 4.87 -20.90
N HIS A 347 -28.17 5.05 -19.63
CA HIS A 347 -26.95 4.46 -19.10
C HIS A 347 -27.00 2.93 -19.19
N VAL A 348 -25.90 2.32 -19.63
CA VAL A 348 -25.68 0.87 -19.65
C VAL A 348 -24.31 0.62 -19.03
N ALA A 349 -24.27 0.03 -17.84
CA ALA A 349 -23.02 -0.20 -17.13
C ALA A 349 -22.33 -1.49 -17.62
N ILE A 350 -21.01 -1.61 -17.38
CA ILE A 350 -20.27 -2.86 -17.62
C ILE A 350 -20.96 -4.04 -16.93
N ARG A 351 -21.44 -3.84 -15.69
CA ARG A 351 -22.17 -4.84 -14.92
C ARG A 351 -23.38 -5.42 -15.67
N ASP A 352 -24.15 -4.57 -16.34
CA ASP A 352 -25.33 -4.98 -17.10
C ASP A 352 -24.93 -5.83 -18.31
N LEU A 353 -23.85 -5.45 -18.98
CA LEU A 353 -23.29 -6.17 -20.11
C LEU A 353 -22.73 -7.53 -19.69
N VAL A 354 -22.05 -7.64 -18.53
CA VAL A 354 -21.56 -8.92 -17.99
C VAL A 354 -22.72 -9.87 -17.76
N ARG A 355 -23.79 -9.41 -17.10
CA ARG A 355 -25.00 -10.22 -16.88
C ARG A 355 -25.68 -10.64 -18.17
N ASN A 356 -25.72 -9.75 -19.16
CA ASN A 356 -26.27 -10.07 -20.46
C ASN A 356 -25.39 -11.10 -21.21
N ALA A 357 -24.07 -10.96 -21.13
CA ALA A 357 -23.11 -11.85 -21.78
C ALA A 357 -23.28 -13.30 -21.32
N LEU A 358 -23.61 -13.56 -20.05
CA LEU A 358 -23.91 -14.91 -19.55
C LEU A 358 -25.05 -15.63 -20.31
N ARG A 359 -25.93 -14.88 -21.00
CA ARG A 359 -27.01 -15.44 -21.83
C ARG A 359 -26.63 -15.63 -23.30
N MET A 360 -25.44 -15.18 -23.69
CA MET A 360 -24.94 -15.22 -25.07
C MET A 360 -24.11 -16.46 -25.37
N ARG A 361 -24.10 -17.44 -24.45
CA ARG A 361 -23.29 -18.67 -24.50
C ARG A 361 -21.80 -18.40 -24.84
N PRO A 362 -21.10 -17.55 -24.07
CA PRO A 362 -19.67 -17.37 -24.27
C PRO A 362 -18.90 -18.61 -23.80
N ASP A 363 -17.76 -18.89 -24.43
CA ASP A 363 -16.73 -19.73 -23.82
C ASP A 363 -15.89 -18.90 -22.85
N ARG A 364 -15.62 -17.63 -23.18
CA ARG A 364 -14.88 -16.67 -22.33
C ARG A 364 -15.54 -15.30 -22.30
N ILE A 365 -15.44 -14.65 -21.15
CA ILE A 365 -15.78 -13.24 -21.00
C ILE A 365 -14.49 -12.48 -20.65
N ILE A 366 -14.18 -11.46 -21.42
CA ILE A 366 -13.05 -10.58 -21.16
C ILE A 366 -13.60 -9.21 -20.78
N VAL A 367 -13.32 -8.77 -19.57
CA VAL A 367 -13.68 -7.43 -19.13
C VAL A 367 -12.43 -6.56 -19.25
N GLY A 368 -12.50 -5.46 -20.00
CA GLY A 368 -11.33 -4.60 -20.24
C GLY A 368 -10.73 -4.08 -18.94
N GLU A 369 -11.57 -3.65 -18.00
CA GLU A 369 -11.16 -3.22 -16.68
C GLU A 369 -12.31 -3.35 -15.68
N CYS A 370 -12.05 -3.92 -14.50
CA CYS A 370 -12.97 -3.88 -13.37
C CYS A 370 -12.61 -2.69 -12.45
N ARG A 371 -13.61 -1.87 -12.14
CA ARG A 371 -13.54 -0.66 -11.32
C ARG A 371 -14.52 -0.66 -10.16
N ALA A 372 -15.63 -1.39 -10.27
CA ALA A 372 -16.73 -1.35 -9.30
C ALA A 372 -17.51 -2.69 -9.24
N ALA A 373 -18.83 -2.61 -9.05
CA ALA A 373 -19.72 -3.71 -8.74
C ALA A 373 -19.74 -4.87 -9.75
N GLU A 374 -19.32 -4.64 -11.01
CA GLU A 374 -19.15 -5.67 -12.02
C GLU A 374 -18.13 -6.74 -11.63
N ALA A 375 -17.20 -6.44 -10.72
CA ALA A 375 -16.23 -7.40 -10.22
C ALA A 375 -16.91 -8.66 -9.65
N LEU A 376 -18.02 -8.51 -8.93
CA LEU A 376 -18.76 -9.66 -8.38
C LEU A 376 -19.34 -10.54 -9.50
N ASP A 377 -20.04 -9.94 -10.46
CA ASP A 377 -20.66 -10.69 -11.57
C ASP A 377 -19.58 -11.34 -12.46
N MET A 378 -18.41 -10.70 -12.59
CA MET A 378 -17.25 -11.27 -13.28
C MET A 378 -16.68 -12.50 -12.52
N LEU A 379 -16.42 -12.37 -11.21
CA LEU A 379 -15.94 -13.49 -10.38
C LEU A 379 -16.93 -14.66 -10.38
N GLN A 380 -18.23 -14.37 -10.41
CA GLN A 380 -19.27 -15.40 -10.57
C GLN A 380 -19.17 -16.08 -11.93
N ALA A 381 -19.02 -15.32 -13.03
CA ALA A 381 -18.84 -15.90 -14.37
C ALA A 381 -17.65 -16.85 -14.42
N MET A 382 -16.51 -16.43 -13.87
CA MET A 382 -15.28 -17.24 -13.75
C MET A 382 -15.48 -18.54 -12.98
N ASN A 383 -16.26 -18.50 -11.90
CA ASN A 383 -16.61 -19.68 -11.12
C ASN A 383 -17.71 -20.55 -11.77
N THR A 384 -18.47 -20.03 -12.74
CA THR A 384 -19.66 -20.69 -13.29
C THR A 384 -19.57 -20.90 -14.80
N GLY A 385 -18.64 -21.77 -15.22
CA GLY A 385 -18.61 -22.32 -16.57
C GLY A 385 -18.07 -21.39 -17.67
N HIS A 386 -17.51 -20.24 -17.31
CA HIS A 386 -16.82 -19.32 -18.24
C HIS A 386 -15.34 -19.21 -17.87
N GLU A 387 -14.68 -20.35 -17.75
CA GLU A 387 -13.26 -20.45 -17.42
C GLU A 387 -12.37 -19.88 -18.54
N GLY A 388 -11.18 -19.45 -18.19
CA GLY A 388 -10.27 -18.78 -19.12
C GLY A 388 -10.63 -17.32 -19.35
N SER A 389 -11.56 -16.78 -18.56
CA SER A 389 -11.93 -15.38 -18.56
C SER A 389 -10.78 -14.52 -18.03
N MET A 390 -10.75 -13.25 -18.44
CA MET A 390 -9.65 -12.35 -18.08
C MET A 390 -10.17 -10.95 -17.79
N THR A 391 -9.49 -10.24 -16.89
CA THR A 391 -9.77 -8.81 -16.65
C THR A 391 -8.51 -8.04 -16.30
N THR A 392 -8.62 -6.72 -16.29
CA THR A 392 -7.60 -5.86 -15.69
C THR A 392 -8.11 -5.11 -14.46
N VAL A 393 -7.20 -4.81 -13.52
CA VAL A 393 -7.48 -4.00 -12.33
C VAL A 393 -6.32 -3.04 -12.09
N HIS A 394 -6.62 -1.81 -11.68
CA HIS A 394 -5.57 -0.92 -11.20
C HIS A 394 -5.08 -1.40 -9.84
N ALA A 395 -3.79 -1.69 -9.68
CA ALA A 395 -3.18 -2.03 -8.40
C ALA A 395 -1.65 -1.93 -8.45
N ASN A 396 -1.03 -1.73 -7.29
CA ASN A 396 0.42 -1.56 -7.17
C ASN A 396 1.16 -2.88 -6.87
N SER A 397 0.42 -3.95 -6.56
CA SER A 397 0.98 -5.30 -6.35
C SER A 397 -0.10 -6.37 -6.57
N PRO A 398 0.27 -7.65 -6.76
CA PRO A 398 -0.70 -8.75 -6.84
C PRO A 398 -1.61 -8.82 -5.61
N ARG A 399 -1.07 -8.62 -4.41
CA ARG A 399 -1.85 -8.62 -3.16
C ARG A 399 -2.84 -7.44 -3.11
N ASP A 400 -2.39 -6.24 -3.50
CA ASP A 400 -3.26 -5.06 -3.60
C ASP A 400 -4.37 -5.27 -4.64
N ALA A 401 -4.09 -5.97 -5.75
CA ALA A 401 -5.10 -6.28 -6.75
C ALA A 401 -6.26 -7.10 -6.18
N LEU A 402 -5.96 -8.11 -5.35
CA LEU A 402 -6.99 -8.91 -4.68
C LEU A 402 -7.75 -8.10 -3.62
N SER A 403 -7.05 -7.28 -2.82
CA SER A 403 -7.71 -6.38 -1.85
C SER A 403 -8.65 -5.37 -2.53
N ARG A 404 -8.31 -4.89 -3.74
CA ARG A 404 -9.17 -4.02 -4.53
C ARG A 404 -10.38 -4.76 -5.07
N LEU A 405 -10.21 -6.01 -5.53
CA LEU A 405 -11.35 -6.85 -5.88
C LEU A 405 -12.29 -7.07 -4.68
N GLU A 406 -11.77 -7.29 -3.46
CA GLU A 406 -12.58 -7.37 -2.23
C GLU A 406 -13.44 -6.11 -2.06
N THR A 407 -12.82 -4.93 -2.22
CA THR A 407 -13.50 -3.64 -2.10
C THR A 407 -14.56 -3.43 -3.18
N MET A 408 -14.25 -3.76 -4.44
CA MET A 408 -15.18 -3.64 -5.57
C MET A 408 -16.40 -4.55 -5.41
N VAL A 409 -16.23 -5.75 -4.85
CA VAL A 409 -17.33 -6.66 -4.56
C VAL A 409 -18.26 -6.09 -3.49
N LEU A 410 -17.73 -5.42 -2.46
CA LEU A 410 -18.54 -4.75 -1.44
C LEU A 410 -19.41 -3.62 -2.03
N MET A 411 -18.92 -2.95 -3.07
CA MET A 411 -19.69 -1.91 -3.79
C MET A 411 -20.88 -2.47 -4.58
N ALA A 412 -20.97 -3.79 -4.77
CA ALA A 412 -22.06 -4.42 -5.50
C ALA A 412 -23.42 -4.36 -4.79
N GLY A 413 -23.43 -3.93 -3.52
CA GLY A 413 -24.62 -3.71 -2.70
C GLY A 413 -25.14 -4.95 -1.97
N PHE A 414 -24.34 -6.03 -1.93
CA PHE A 414 -24.65 -7.24 -1.18
C PHE A 414 -23.87 -7.26 0.12
N ASP A 415 -24.53 -7.64 1.22
CA ASP A 415 -23.89 -7.85 2.51
C ASP A 415 -23.31 -9.28 2.56
N LEU A 416 -22.16 -9.46 1.90
CA LEU A 416 -21.42 -10.72 1.89
C LEU A 416 -20.31 -10.66 2.96
N PRO A 417 -20.21 -11.67 3.85
CA PRO A 417 -19.09 -11.75 4.78
C PRO A 417 -17.75 -11.73 4.03
N MET A 418 -16.75 -11.04 4.59
CA MET A 418 -15.44 -10.86 3.94
C MET A 418 -14.80 -12.19 3.53
N ARG A 419 -14.93 -13.21 4.38
CA ARG A 419 -14.46 -14.56 4.09
C ARG A 419 -15.11 -15.15 2.82
N ALA A 420 -16.41 -14.97 2.62
CA ALA A 420 -17.10 -15.48 1.43
C ALA A 420 -16.61 -14.77 0.15
N ILE A 421 -16.30 -13.47 0.23
CA ILE A 421 -15.74 -12.72 -0.89
C ILE A 421 -14.34 -13.25 -1.24
N ARG A 422 -13.50 -13.47 -0.22
CA ARG A 422 -12.16 -14.08 -0.42
C ARG A 422 -12.25 -15.48 -0.99
N GLU A 423 -13.19 -16.31 -0.51
CA GLU A 423 -13.42 -17.65 -1.04
C GLU A 423 -13.81 -17.58 -2.54
N GLN A 424 -14.65 -16.62 -2.93
CA GLN A 424 -14.97 -16.41 -4.35
C GLN A 424 -13.76 -15.95 -5.18
N ILE A 425 -12.94 -15.04 -4.65
CA ILE A 425 -11.73 -14.56 -5.33
C ILE A 425 -10.71 -15.71 -5.49
N ALA A 426 -10.47 -16.46 -4.42
CA ALA A 426 -9.54 -17.59 -4.40
C ALA A 426 -9.94 -18.70 -5.37
N SER A 427 -11.24 -18.94 -5.51
CA SER A 427 -11.78 -19.92 -6.46
C SER A 427 -11.78 -19.41 -7.91
N ALA A 428 -11.99 -18.12 -8.11
CA ALA A 428 -12.16 -17.54 -9.44
C ALA A 428 -10.84 -17.24 -10.14
N ILE A 429 -9.86 -16.67 -9.44
CA ILE A 429 -8.61 -16.16 -10.04
C ILE A 429 -7.52 -17.21 -9.88
N ASP A 430 -6.91 -17.66 -10.99
CA ASP A 430 -5.81 -18.62 -10.94
C ASP A 430 -4.45 -17.89 -10.89
N VAL A 431 -4.26 -16.84 -11.70
CA VAL A 431 -2.97 -16.15 -11.87
C VAL A 431 -3.14 -14.64 -12.00
N VAL A 432 -2.25 -13.90 -11.34
CA VAL A 432 -2.11 -12.44 -11.43
C VAL A 432 -0.82 -12.08 -12.16
N LEU A 433 -0.92 -11.33 -13.26
CA LEU A 433 0.20 -10.74 -13.98
C LEU A 433 0.34 -9.27 -13.57
N GLN A 434 1.39 -8.93 -12.84
CA GLN A 434 1.68 -7.55 -12.42
C GLN A 434 2.57 -6.86 -13.45
N VAL A 435 2.14 -5.68 -13.89
CA VAL A 435 2.89 -4.80 -14.81
C VAL A 435 3.15 -3.43 -14.17
N ASP A 436 4.33 -2.89 -14.43
CA ASP A 436 4.75 -1.60 -13.90
C ASP A 436 5.51 -0.76 -14.94
N ARG A 437 5.55 0.56 -14.71
CA ARG A 437 6.33 1.51 -15.51
C ARG A 437 7.61 1.85 -14.75
N MET A 438 8.74 1.44 -15.29
CA MET A 438 10.05 1.71 -14.72
C MET A 438 10.43 3.20 -14.82
N PRO A 439 11.36 3.71 -14.00
CA PRO A 439 11.80 5.12 -14.06
C PRO A 439 12.37 5.54 -15.43
N ASP A 440 12.89 4.59 -16.20
CA ASP A 440 13.39 4.82 -17.57
C ASP A 440 12.28 4.87 -18.64
N GLY A 441 11.02 4.74 -18.23
CA GLY A 441 9.84 4.77 -19.08
C GLY A 441 9.44 3.41 -19.66
N ARG A 442 10.25 2.35 -19.50
CA ARG A 442 9.90 1.01 -19.97
C ARG A 442 8.71 0.44 -19.19
N ARG A 443 7.86 -0.32 -19.87
CA ARG A 443 6.73 -1.05 -19.28
C ARG A 443 7.14 -2.51 -19.14
N LEU A 444 7.27 -3.02 -17.91
CA LEU A 444 7.76 -4.37 -17.64
C LEU A 444 6.76 -5.18 -16.83
N VAL A 445 6.74 -6.49 -17.04
CA VAL A 445 6.13 -7.42 -16.07
C VAL A 445 7.05 -7.50 -14.86
N THR A 446 6.51 -7.25 -13.68
CA THR A 446 7.26 -7.29 -12.41
C THR A 446 7.00 -8.56 -11.61
N ALA A 447 5.85 -9.19 -11.79
CA ALA A 447 5.54 -10.47 -11.18
C ALA A 447 4.51 -11.27 -11.99
N LEU A 448 4.63 -12.59 -11.94
CA LEU A 448 3.57 -13.53 -12.28
C LEU A 448 3.30 -14.37 -11.01
N THR A 449 2.13 -14.20 -10.41
CA THR A 449 1.79 -14.73 -9.10
C THR A 449 0.60 -15.66 -9.19
N GLU A 450 0.74 -16.89 -8.70
CA GLU A 450 -0.35 -17.86 -8.54
C GLU A 450 -1.19 -17.54 -7.30
N VAL A 451 -2.51 -17.67 -7.42
CA VAL A 451 -3.44 -17.68 -6.27
C VAL A 451 -3.71 -19.12 -5.88
N GLN A 452 -3.19 -19.55 -4.73
CA GLN A 452 -3.21 -20.98 -4.33
C GLN A 452 -4.46 -21.37 -3.55
N GLY A 453 -5.23 -20.40 -3.08
CA GLY A 453 -6.40 -20.63 -2.24
C GLY A 453 -6.39 -19.75 -0.98
N MET A 454 -6.90 -20.31 0.11
CA MET A 454 -6.99 -19.63 1.41
C MET A 454 -6.46 -20.50 2.56
N GLU A 455 -5.80 -19.86 3.51
CA GLU A 455 -5.51 -20.41 4.84
C GLU A 455 -6.19 -19.55 5.90
N GLY A 456 -7.23 -20.10 6.53
CA GLY A 456 -8.11 -19.30 7.39
C GLY A 456 -8.79 -18.20 6.59
N ASP A 457 -8.53 -16.94 6.95
CA ASP A 457 -9.08 -15.75 6.28
C ASP A 457 -8.07 -15.06 5.34
N ILE A 458 -6.91 -15.67 5.09
CA ILE A 458 -5.82 -15.08 4.29
C ILE A 458 -5.73 -15.77 2.92
N LEU A 459 -5.69 -14.97 1.85
CA LEU A 459 -5.38 -15.43 0.50
C LEU A 459 -3.90 -15.80 0.37
N LEU A 460 -3.64 -17.03 -0.07
CA LEU A 460 -2.30 -17.56 -0.32
C LEU A 460 -1.84 -17.23 -1.73
N LEU A 461 -0.66 -16.63 -1.84
CA LEU A 461 -0.06 -16.21 -3.10
C LEU A 461 1.34 -16.77 -3.25
N GLN A 462 1.68 -17.22 -4.45
CA GLN A 462 3.01 -17.73 -4.77
C GLN A 462 3.57 -17.06 -6.03
N ASP A 463 4.66 -16.32 -5.89
CA ASP A 463 5.35 -15.72 -7.04
C ASP A 463 6.07 -16.82 -7.85
N ILE A 464 5.70 -16.97 -9.12
CA ILE A 464 6.30 -17.90 -10.07
C ILE A 464 7.42 -17.21 -10.85
N PHE A 465 7.18 -15.96 -11.24
CA PHE A 465 8.20 -15.05 -11.78
C PHE A 465 8.23 -13.78 -10.94
N LYS A 466 9.42 -13.24 -10.73
CA LYS A 466 9.62 -11.98 -10.00
C LYS A 466 10.75 -11.18 -10.60
N TYR A 467 10.51 -9.89 -10.78
CA TYR A 467 11.52 -8.96 -11.23
C TYR A 467 12.52 -8.69 -10.12
N LYS A 468 13.80 -8.83 -10.44
CA LYS A 468 14.92 -8.58 -9.54
C LYS A 468 15.85 -7.53 -10.15
N SER A 469 16.28 -6.58 -9.33
CA SER A 469 17.31 -5.59 -9.65
C SER A 469 18.26 -5.52 -8.47
N ASN A 470 19.57 -5.43 -8.74
CA ASN A 470 20.63 -5.39 -7.73
C ASN A 470 20.93 -3.97 -7.21
N GLY A 471 20.16 -2.96 -7.62
CA GLY A 471 20.29 -1.60 -7.12
C GLY A 471 20.09 -0.51 -8.17
N PRO A 472 20.30 0.76 -7.81
CA PRO A 472 20.15 1.90 -8.72
C PRO A 472 21.07 1.77 -9.94
N GLY A 473 20.50 1.79 -11.14
CA GLY A 473 21.23 1.67 -12.40
C GLY A 473 21.34 0.24 -12.97
N ASP A 474 20.95 -0.79 -12.21
CA ASP A 474 20.80 -2.15 -12.75
C ASP A 474 19.47 -2.24 -13.52
N PRO A 475 19.49 -2.52 -14.83
CA PRO A 475 18.29 -2.64 -15.66
C PRO A 475 17.35 -3.75 -15.22
N GLY A 476 17.80 -4.64 -14.30
CA GLY A 476 17.06 -5.74 -13.70
C GLY A 476 16.56 -6.77 -14.72
N ALA A 477 15.99 -7.86 -14.21
CA ALA A 477 15.39 -8.88 -15.06
C ALA A 477 14.23 -9.58 -14.35
N LEU A 478 13.22 -9.97 -15.13
CA LEU A 478 12.20 -10.90 -14.69
C LEU A 478 12.78 -12.30 -14.67
N VAL A 479 12.83 -12.93 -13.49
CA VAL A 479 13.40 -14.28 -13.33
C VAL A 479 12.40 -15.24 -12.70
N PRO A 480 12.43 -16.54 -13.06
CA PRO A 480 11.62 -17.54 -12.39
C PRO A 480 12.09 -17.70 -10.93
N THR A 481 11.17 -18.01 -10.03
CA THR A 481 11.47 -18.19 -8.60
C THR A 481 11.95 -19.60 -8.26
N GLY A 482 11.91 -20.54 -9.21
CA GLY A 482 12.23 -21.96 -8.97
C GLY A 482 11.05 -22.78 -8.45
N LEU A 483 9.93 -22.14 -8.12
CA LEU A 483 8.72 -22.79 -7.65
C LEU A 483 7.91 -23.31 -8.84
N ARG A 484 7.38 -24.53 -8.70
CA ARG A 484 6.47 -25.11 -9.68
C ARG A 484 5.03 -24.78 -9.28
N PRO A 485 4.25 -24.10 -10.14
CA PRO A 485 2.86 -23.78 -9.84
C PRO A 485 2.00 -25.03 -9.66
N SER A 486 1.01 -24.95 -8.78
CA SER A 486 0.05 -26.03 -8.56
C SER A 486 -0.94 -26.19 -9.71
N PHE A 487 -1.27 -25.10 -10.43
CA PHE A 487 -2.17 -25.14 -11.59
C PHE A 487 -1.63 -25.95 -12.78
N LEU A 488 -0.36 -26.38 -12.77
CA LEU A 488 0.22 -27.19 -13.84
C LEU A 488 -0.54 -28.51 -14.06
N ASP A 489 -1.06 -29.11 -12.99
CA ASP A 489 -1.86 -30.32 -13.10
C ASP A 489 -3.20 -30.04 -13.80
N LYS A 490 -3.86 -28.92 -13.45
CA LYS A 490 -5.12 -28.46 -14.05
C LYS A 490 -5.01 -28.21 -15.56
N ILE A 491 -3.92 -27.57 -16.02
CA ILE A 491 -3.73 -27.33 -17.46
C ILE A 491 -3.29 -28.60 -18.21
N ARG A 492 -2.63 -29.54 -17.53
CA ARG A 492 -2.26 -30.85 -18.09
C ARG A 492 -3.46 -31.72 -18.39
N GLU A 493 -4.50 -31.69 -17.55
CA GLU A 493 -5.78 -32.36 -17.81
C GLU A 493 -6.44 -31.87 -19.12
N ARG A 494 -6.09 -30.67 -19.58
CA ARG A 494 -6.55 -30.06 -20.84
C ARG A 494 -5.57 -30.28 -22.01
N GLY A 495 -4.58 -31.14 -21.82
CA GLY A 495 -3.58 -31.47 -22.85
C GLY A 495 -2.49 -30.42 -23.05
N VAL A 496 -2.36 -29.45 -22.14
CA VAL A 496 -1.32 -28.42 -22.20
C VAL A 496 -0.15 -28.81 -21.29
N VAL A 497 1.06 -28.89 -21.84
CA VAL A 497 2.28 -29.25 -21.10
C VAL A 497 3.26 -28.09 -21.12
N VAL A 498 3.79 -27.73 -19.94
CA VAL A 498 4.83 -26.71 -19.80
C VAL A 498 6.16 -27.40 -19.50
N PRO A 499 7.23 -27.13 -20.28
CA PRO A 499 8.56 -27.66 -19.99
C PRO A 499 9.07 -27.25 -18.62
N ALA A 500 9.72 -28.16 -17.90
CA ALA A 500 10.27 -27.86 -16.58
C ALA A 500 11.41 -26.81 -16.60
N SER A 501 12.04 -26.61 -17.76
CA SER A 501 13.08 -25.60 -17.98
C SER A 501 12.58 -24.17 -17.72
N VAL A 502 11.29 -23.89 -17.97
CA VAL A 502 10.65 -22.58 -17.76
C VAL A 502 10.81 -22.08 -16.31
N PHE A 503 10.91 -22.99 -15.35
CA PHE A 503 11.01 -22.66 -13.92
C PHE A 503 12.45 -22.70 -13.39
N ARG A 504 13.44 -23.02 -14.22
CA ARG A 504 14.83 -23.16 -13.77
C ARG A 504 15.40 -21.77 -13.47
N GLN A 505 15.88 -21.56 -12.24
CA GLN A 505 16.60 -20.33 -11.92
C GLN A 505 17.91 -20.26 -12.73
N PRO A 506 18.29 -19.09 -13.28
CA PRO A 506 19.62 -18.91 -13.81
C PRO A 506 20.64 -19.14 -12.69
N ALA A 507 21.67 -19.94 -12.97
CA ALA A 507 22.70 -20.26 -11.97
C ALA A 507 23.30 -18.96 -11.42
N PRO A 508 23.48 -18.82 -10.09
CA PRO A 508 24.20 -17.68 -9.55
C PRO A 508 25.60 -17.64 -10.18
N PRO A 509 26.17 -16.45 -10.46
CA PRO A 509 27.55 -16.36 -10.87
C PRO A 509 28.40 -17.05 -9.79
N VAL A 510 29.19 -18.04 -10.22
CA VAL A 510 30.15 -18.71 -9.35
C VAL A 510 31.20 -17.66 -8.99
N LEU A 511 31.00 -16.98 -7.86
CA LEU A 511 32.07 -16.27 -7.17
C LEU A 511 33.01 -17.34 -6.64
N ASP A 512 34.18 -17.41 -7.25
CA ASP A 512 35.27 -18.32 -6.89
C ASP A 512 35.58 -18.14 -5.40
N ALA A 513 35.10 -19.09 -4.58
CA ALA A 513 35.20 -19.01 -3.14
C ALA A 513 36.66 -19.26 -2.73
N ALA A 514 37.41 -18.18 -2.51
CA ALA A 514 38.68 -18.23 -1.82
C ALA A 514 38.48 -18.85 -0.42
N ARG A 515 39.25 -19.91 -0.15
CA ARG A 515 39.28 -20.65 1.13
C ARG A 515 39.50 -19.72 2.34
N PRO A 516 38.80 -19.92 3.47
CA PRO A 516 39.19 -19.27 4.72
C PRO A 516 40.35 -20.03 5.41
N PRO A 517 41.21 -19.36 6.18
CA PRO A 517 42.27 -19.99 6.95
C PRO A 517 41.74 -20.66 8.22
N ARG A 518 42.34 -21.80 8.58
CA ARG A 518 42.06 -22.56 9.80
C ARG A 518 42.72 -21.89 11.01
N GLY A 519 41.94 -21.56 12.03
CA GLY A 519 42.42 -21.25 13.38
C GLY A 519 41.58 -22.00 14.41
N ARG A 520 42.21 -22.87 15.21
CA ARG A 520 41.59 -23.66 16.27
C ARG A 520 41.65 -22.90 17.58
N VAL A 521 40.51 -22.76 18.21
CA VAL A 521 40.37 -22.44 19.62
C VAL A 521 39.08 -23.24 19.98
N ARG A 522 39.10 -24.50 20.45
CA ARG A 522 39.47 -25.16 21.73
C ARG A 522 38.22 -24.84 22.73
N VAL A 523 37.75 -25.69 23.68
CA VAL A 523 36.80 -25.41 24.84
C VAL A 523 37.29 -26.00 26.20
N PRO A 524 37.37 -25.37 27.41
CA PRO A 524 37.82 -26.07 28.63
C PRO A 524 36.68 -26.78 29.37
N ASP A 525 37.04 -27.91 29.96
CA ASP A 525 36.19 -28.94 30.57
C ASP A 525 35.58 -28.58 31.93
N SER A 526 34.34 -29.05 32.10
CA SER A 526 33.62 -29.10 33.37
C SER A 526 33.99 -30.36 34.16
N ALA A 527 34.95 -30.26 35.10
CA ALA A 527 35.04 -31.15 36.26
C ALA A 527 36.14 -30.70 37.24
N SER A 528 35.78 -29.93 38.26
CA SER A 528 36.35 -30.10 39.61
C SER A 528 35.47 -29.39 40.63
N LEU A 529 35.46 -29.93 41.85
CA LEU A 529 34.79 -29.44 43.06
C LEU A 529 33.39 -30.01 43.35
N ALA A 530 33.33 -31.34 43.43
CA ALA A 530 32.53 -32.01 44.44
C ALA A 530 33.48 -32.66 45.47
N GLU A 531 33.98 -31.87 46.43
CA GLU A 531 34.32 -32.36 47.78
C GLU A 531 34.70 -31.19 48.69
N ARG A 532 33.74 -30.77 49.54
CA ARG A 532 33.94 -30.46 50.96
C ARG A 532 32.65 -29.92 51.58
N ALA A 533 32.37 -30.44 52.76
CA ALA A 533 31.38 -30.01 53.74
C ALA A 533 29.94 -30.54 53.56
N THR A 534 29.77 -31.84 53.80
CA THR A 534 28.74 -32.27 54.75
C THR A 534 29.27 -32.01 56.17
N GLU A 535 28.64 -31.08 56.90
CA GLU A 535 28.28 -31.24 58.31
C GLU A 535 27.64 -29.94 58.85
N GLY A 536 26.45 -30.08 59.46
CA GLY A 536 26.03 -29.20 60.55
C GLY A 536 24.80 -28.30 60.31
N GLY A 537 23.65 -28.78 60.79
CA GLY A 537 22.70 -27.94 61.53
C GLY A 537 21.48 -27.41 60.79
N LEU A 538 20.30 -27.92 61.17
CA LEU A 538 19.01 -27.28 60.90
C LEU A 538 19.04 -25.82 61.39
N MET A 539 18.97 -24.87 60.46
CA MET A 539 18.58 -23.49 60.78
C MET A 539 17.05 -23.43 60.86
N ASP A 540 16.59 -22.97 62.01
CA ASP A 540 15.20 -22.88 62.42
C ASP A 540 14.38 -22.04 61.43
N SER A 541 13.32 -22.64 60.86
CA SER A 541 12.43 -22.03 59.86
C SER A 541 11.73 -20.75 60.34
N THR A 542 11.79 -20.48 61.63
CA THR A 542 11.26 -19.29 62.31
C THR A 542 12.13 -18.03 62.08
N LEU A 543 13.45 -18.17 61.94
CA LEU A 543 14.38 -17.04 61.75
C LEU A 543 14.40 -16.52 60.29
N LEU A 544 14.15 -17.40 59.33
CA LEU A 544 14.04 -17.07 57.91
C LEU A 544 12.70 -16.37 57.61
N MET A 545 11.63 -16.75 58.32
CA MET A 545 10.34 -16.05 58.27
C MET A 545 10.40 -14.65 58.92
N ALA A 546 11.15 -14.49 60.01
CA ALA A 546 11.31 -13.20 60.68
C ALA A 546 12.08 -12.17 59.84
N SER A 547 13.07 -12.60 59.05
CA SER A 547 13.88 -11.73 58.20
C SER A 547 13.13 -11.28 56.92
N ILE A 548 12.25 -12.13 56.37
CA ILE A 548 11.40 -11.79 55.22
C ILE A 548 10.24 -10.83 55.62
N THR A 549 9.70 -10.99 56.84
CA THR A 549 8.60 -10.13 57.35
C THR A 549 9.05 -8.68 57.58
N VAL A 550 10.28 -8.48 58.09
CA VAL A 550 10.87 -7.14 58.29
C VAL A 550 11.26 -6.50 56.96
N GLY A 551 11.79 -7.28 56.00
CA GLY A 551 12.15 -6.79 54.66
C GLY A 551 10.95 -6.34 53.81
N GLY A 552 9.82 -7.06 53.87
CA GLY A 552 8.59 -6.72 53.14
C GLY A 552 7.89 -5.45 53.67
N GLY A 553 7.91 -5.24 54.99
CA GLY A 553 7.32 -4.05 55.63
C GLY A 553 8.09 -2.76 55.32
N VAL A 554 9.43 -2.83 55.31
CA VAL A 554 10.28 -1.68 54.95
C VAL A 554 10.09 -1.30 53.48
N ALA A 555 10.02 -2.28 52.57
CA ALA A 555 9.89 -2.02 51.14
C ALA A 555 8.51 -1.43 50.73
N LEU A 556 7.42 -1.80 51.40
CA LEU A 556 6.10 -1.19 51.20
C LEU A 556 6.04 0.26 51.72
N ALA A 557 6.72 0.55 52.84
CA ALA A 557 6.82 1.90 53.38
C ALA A 557 7.67 2.82 52.48
N THR A 558 8.77 2.31 51.92
CA THR A 558 9.63 3.05 50.98
C THR A 558 8.90 3.32 49.64
N GLY A 559 8.19 2.34 49.08
CA GLY A 559 7.42 2.52 47.85
C GLY A 559 6.27 3.54 47.99
N GLY A 560 5.57 3.54 49.13
CA GLY A 560 4.51 4.51 49.41
C GLY A 560 5.01 5.94 49.66
N LEU A 561 6.22 6.10 50.22
CA LEU A 561 6.84 7.41 50.44
C LEU A 561 7.37 8.03 49.13
N VAL A 562 7.98 7.23 48.25
CA VAL A 562 8.47 7.69 46.94
C VAL A 562 7.33 8.12 46.01
N ALA A 563 6.21 7.38 46.01
CA ALA A 563 5.04 7.73 45.22
C ALA A 563 4.39 9.06 45.66
N ARG A 564 4.28 9.30 46.98
CA ARG A 564 3.72 10.56 47.53
C ARG A 564 4.64 11.77 47.36
N ALA A 565 5.95 11.58 47.37
CA ALA A 565 6.91 12.67 47.18
C ALA A 565 6.81 13.28 45.77
N ARG A 566 6.60 12.45 44.72
CA ARG A 566 6.51 12.92 43.34
C ARG A 566 5.14 13.44 42.90
N GLU A 567 4.05 12.98 43.53
CA GLU A 567 2.71 13.55 43.28
C GLU A 567 2.69 15.07 43.56
N ARG A 568 3.42 15.51 44.59
CA ARG A 568 3.65 16.93 44.90
C ARG A 568 4.56 17.66 43.90
N ASP A 569 5.60 17.00 43.40
CA ASP A 569 6.55 17.63 42.48
C ASP A 569 6.01 17.78 41.05
N HIS A 570 5.12 16.88 40.61
CA HIS A 570 4.40 17.01 39.35
C HIS A 570 3.47 18.22 39.33
N GLU A 571 2.77 18.46 40.44
CA GLU A 571 1.90 19.63 40.62
C GLU A 571 2.72 20.93 40.59
N LEU A 572 3.94 20.92 41.14
CA LEU A 572 4.88 22.05 41.10
C LEU A 572 5.52 22.27 39.71
N ALA A 573 5.86 21.21 38.99
CA ALA A 573 6.41 21.29 37.63
C ALA A 573 5.37 21.80 36.61
N ASP A 574 4.10 21.40 36.76
CA ASP A 574 2.98 21.94 35.98
C ASP A 574 2.76 23.44 36.25
N ILE A 575 2.93 23.89 37.49
CA ILE A 575 2.85 25.32 37.87
C ILE A 575 4.02 26.13 37.29
N LEU A 576 5.20 25.52 37.15
CA LEU A 576 6.44 26.20 36.73
C LEU A 576 6.74 26.10 35.22
N GLY A 577 5.98 25.33 34.44
CA GLY A 577 6.08 25.29 32.97
C GLY A 577 7.40 24.72 32.43
N LEU A 578 8.04 23.82 33.16
CA LEU A 578 9.33 23.22 32.77
C LEU A 578 9.15 22.12 31.70
N PRO A 579 10.10 21.95 30.76
CA PRO A 579 10.05 20.88 29.78
C PRO A 579 10.11 19.49 30.44
N PHE A 580 9.32 18.56 29.91
CA PHE A 580 9.20 17.19 30.43
C PHE A 580 10.54 16.45 30.35
N GLY A 581 11.15 16.13 31.49
CA GLY A 581 12.38 15.34 31.60
C GLY A 581 13.56 16.01 32.31
N GLU A 582 13.50 17.31 32.59
CA GLU A 582 14.56 18.06 33.30
C GLU A 582 14.19 18.45 34.75
N GLY A 583 13.25 17.73 35.37
CA GLY A 583 13.03 17.77 36.81
C GLY A 583 14.10 16.95 37.54
N ASP A 584 15.35 17.43 37.52
CA ASP A 584 16.47 16.75 38.15
C ASP A 584 16.33 16.84 39.68
N VAL A 585 15.71 15.82 40.28
CA VAL A 585 15.79 15.63 41.74
C VAL A 585 17.16 15.03 42.01
N ASP A 586 17.99 15.83 42.70
CA ASP A 586 19.24 15.40 43.28
C ASP A 586 18.99 14.21 44.22
N VAL A 587 19.27 13.00 43.72
CA VAL A 587 19.08 11.72 44.41
C VAL A 587 19.81 11.71 45.76
N ALA A 588 20.85 12.56 45.90
CA ALA A 588 21.57 12.74 47.15
C ALA A 588 20.70 13.37 48.26
N ARG A 589 19.72 14.22 47.91
CA ARG A 589 18.88 14.93 48.89
C ARG A 589 17.81 14.02 49.51
N VAL A 590 17.20 13.13 48.72
CA VAL A 590 16.23 12.12 49.21
C VAL A 590 16.95 11.00 49.99
N ALA A 591 18.16 10.63 49.58
CA ALA A 591 19.00 9.67 50.31
C ALA A 591 19.47 10.22 51.67
N ALA A 592 19.62 11.54 51.81
CA ALA A 592 20.02 12.19 53.06
C ALA A 592 18.89 12.24 54.12
N GLU A 593 17.61 12.28 53.71
CA GLU A 593 16.48 12.37 54.65
C GLU A 593 15.97 11.02 55.16
N HIS A 594 16.17 9.90 54.45
CA HIS A 594 15.50 8.61 54.75
C HIS A 594 16.42 7.39 54.94
N GLY A 595 17.73 7.59 55.08
CA GLY A 595 18.67 6.61 55.63
C GLY A 595 19.35 5.67 54.61
N THR A 596 20.53 5.17 55.00
CA THR A 596 21.51 4.43 54.17
C THR A 596 20.98 3.14 53.53
N VAL A 597 19.92 2.54 54.10
CA VAL A 597 19.30 1.30 53.60
C VAL A 597 18.49 1.53 52.31
N VAL A 598 17.83 2.69 52.20
CA VAL A 598 17.05 3.06 50.99
C VAL A 598 17.99 3.35 49.82
N ALA A 599 19.10 4.05 50.07
CA ALA A 599 20.12 4.32 49.05
C ALA A 599 20.81 3.03 48.55
N GLY A 600 21.10 2.09 49.45
CA GLY A 600 21.73 0.81 49.10
C GLY A 600 20.83 -0.12 48.27
N THR A 601 19.54 -0.18 48.59
CA THR A 601 18.56 -1.01 47.85
C THR A 601 18.27 -0.43 46.46
N LEU A 602 18.12 0.89 46.33
CA LEU A 602 17.96 1.56 45.04
C LEU A 602 19.20 1.42 44.16
N GLY A 603 20.40 1.53 44.75
CA GLY A 603 21.69 1.41 44.03
C GLY A 603 22.02 -0.01 43.56
N LEU A 604 21.53 -1.05 44.25
CA LEU A 604 21.63 -2.43 43.77
C LEU A 604 20.60 -2.72 42.67
N ALA A 605 19.39 -2.16 42.77
CA ALA A 605 18.36 -2.30 41.75
C ALA A 605 18.75 -1.61 40.43
N THR A 606 19.35 -0.42 40.47
CA THR A 606 19.86 0.26 39.26
C THR A 606 20.96 -0.56 38.59
N LYS A 607 21.97 -1.04 39.34
CA LYS A 607 23.04 -1.91 38.81
C LYS A 607 22.53 -3.24 38.25
N ALA A 608 21.43 -3.79 38.79
CA ALA A 608 20.82 -5.01 38.30
C ALA A 608 20.03 -4.78 37.01
N VAL A 609 19.25 -3.69 36.95
CA VAL A 609 18.47 -3.31 35.76
C VAL A 609 19.39 -2.94 34.59
N ASP A 610 20.44 -2.15 34.83
CA ASP A 610 21.40 -1.73 33.79
C ASP A 610 22.24 -2.90 33.22
N ARG A 611 22.29 -4.04 33.92
CA ARG A 611 22.99 -5.26 33.46
C ARG A 611 22.15 -6.13 32.51
N TRP A 612 20.85 -5.89 32.42
CA TRP A 612 19.93 -6.65 31.59
C TRP A 612 19.44 -5.79 30.42
N ASP A 613 19.47 -6.36 29.21
CA ASP A 613 19.02 -5.76 27.93
C ASP A 613 17.52 -5.34 27.93
N THR A 614 16.81 -5.60 29.03
CA THR A 614 15.41 -5.26 29.26
C THR A 614 15.19 -3.85 29.85
N ALA A 615 16.24 -3.12 30.22
CA ALA A 615 16.11 -1.78 30.81
C ALA A 615 15.41 -0.80 29.85
N GLU A 616 15.79 -0.83 28.58
CA GLU A 616 15.23 0.05 27.55
C GLU A 616 13.77 -0.31 27.24
N ALA A 617 13.48 -1.60 27.09
CA ALA A 617 12.11 -2.10 26.91
C ALA A 617 11.17 -1.75 28.08
N LEU A 618 11.71 -1.67 29.31
CA LEU A 618 10.94 -1.26 30.49
C LEU A 618 10.74 0.26 30.53
N ARG A 619 11.74 1.06 30.14
CA ARG A 619 11.60 2.53 29.98
C ARG A 619 10.51 2.88 28.98
N GLU A 620 10.53 2.28 27.79
CA GLU A 620 9.51 2.51 26.77
C GLU A 620 8.09 2.16 27.25
N ARG A 621 7.95 1.09 28.04
CA ARG A 621 6.64 0.69 28.61
C ARG A 621 6.15 1.66 29.69
N ILE A 622 7.05 2.15 30.52
CA ILE A 622 6.76 3.15 31.56
C ILE A 622 6.38 4.48 30.91
N GLU A 623 7.11 4.91 29.88
CA GLU A 623 6.81 6.15 29.15
C GLU A 623 5.45 6.07 28.44
N ARG A 624 5.13 4.92 27.83
CA ARG A 624 3.78 4.70 27.26
C ARG A 624 2.65 4.72 28.29
N ALA A 625 2.95 4.32 29.52
CA ALA A 625 2.01 4.39 30.64
C ALA A 625 1.97 5.77 31.31
N ASP A 626 2.81 6.72 30.88
CA ASP A 626 2.93 8.08 31.44
C ASP A 626 3.19 8.08 32.95
N LEU A 627 4.00 7.11 33.37
CA LEU A 627 4.40 6.98 34.77
C LEU A 627 5.72 7.70 34.96
N SER A 628 5.77 8.61 35.93
CA SER A 628 6.97 9.33 36.33
C SER A 628 7.93 8.50 37.19
N LEU A 629 8.01 7.19 36.96
CA LEU A 629 8.82 6.24 37.72
C LEU A 629 10.07 5.83 36.95
N ARG A 630 11.21 5.69 37.63
CA ARG A 630 12.41 5.10 37.02
C ARG A 630 12.26 3.58 36.95
N PRO A 631 12.85 2.89 35.96
CA PRO A 631 12.82 1.43 35.86
C PRO A 631 13.23 0.71 37.16
N ALA A 632 14.29 1.20 37.82
CA ALA A 632 14.76 0.66 39.08
C ALA A 632 13.74 0.84 40.23
N GLU A 633 13.04 1.98 40.28
CA GLU A 633 12.01 2.24 41.29
C GLU A 633 10.80 1.32 41.10
N LEU A 634 10.38 1.11 39.85
CA LEU A 634 9.29 0.18 39.53
C LEU A 634 9.66 -1.26 39.90
N VAL A 635 10.90 -1.69 39.62
CA VAL A 635 11.38 -3.03 39.98
C VAL A 635 11.38 -3.22 41.50
N VAL A 636 11.77 -2.20 42.27
CA VAL A 636 11.73 -2.25 43.74
C VAL A 636 10.30 -2.36 44.25
N ILE A 637 9.38 -1.54 43.75
CA ILE A 637 7.96 -1.58 44.13
C ILE A 637 7.33 -2.93 43.77
N ALA A 638 7.61 -3.43 42.57
CA ALA A 638 7.11 -4.71 42.08
C ALA A 638 7.63 -5.88 42.92
N THR A 639 8.93 -5.89 43.24
CA THR A 639 9.56 -6.94 44.04
C THR A 639 9.02 -6.93 45.47
N ALA A 640 8.82 -5.75 46.06
CA ALA A 640 8.20 -5.59 47.38
C ALA A 640 6.77 -6.16 47.41
N PHE A 641 5.97 -5.82 46.40
CA PHE A 641 4.61 -6.32 46.27
C PHE A 641 4.58 -7.84 46.03
N GLY A 642 5.45 -8.34 45.14
CA GLY A 642 5.62 -9.76 44.87
C GLY A 642 5.95 -10.55 46.14
N LEU A 643 6.93 -10.08 46.92
CA LEU A 643 7.30 -10.71 48.20
C LEU A 643 6.15 -10.71 49.23
N ALA A 644 5.37 -9.64 49.30
CA ALA A 644 4.19 -9.58 50.18
C ALA A 644 3.12 -10.61 49.78
N VAL A 645 2.83 -10.73 48.48
CA VAL A 645 1.92 -11.75 47.94
C VAL A 645 2.49 -13.16 48.15
N GLY A 646 3.79 -13.34 47.92
CA GLY A 646 4.50 -14.59 48.16
C GLY A 646 4.39 -15.07 49.60
N MET A 647 4.55 -14.18 50.59
CA MET A 647 4.34 -14.50 52.01
C MET A 647 2.91 -14.96 52.31
N ALA A 648 1.90 -14.30 51.74
CA ALA A 648 0.51 -14.70 51.91
C ALA A 648 0.22 -16.09 51.31
N VAL A 649 0.80 -16.39 50.14
CA VAL A 649 0.68 -17.71 49.49
C VAL A 649 1.44 -18.78 50.27
N ALA A 650 2.62 -18.46 50.82
CA ALA A 650 3.41 -19.37 51.65
C ALA A 650 2.64 -19.82 52.89
N ALA A 651 1.86 -18.91 53.50
CA ALA A 651 1.02 -19.21 54.65
C ALA A 651 -0.12 -20.20 54.34
N LEU A 652 -0.52 -20.33 53.08
CA LEU A 652 -1.61 -21.21 52.63
C LEU A 652 -1.14 -22.52 52.00
N THR A 653 0.01 -22.51 51.31
CA THR A 653 0.43 -23.61 50.41
C THR A 653 1.87 -24.10 50.61
N GLY A 654 2.66 -23.43 51.46
CA GLY A 654 4.07 -23.76 51.73
C GLY A 654 5.08 -22.96 50.89
N LEU A 655 6.36 -23.01 51.31
CA LEU A 655 7.44 -22.11 50.85
C LEU A 655 7.87 -22.32 49.38
N LEU A 656 7.74 -23.54 48.87
CA LEU A 656 8.18 -23.90 47.51
C LEU A 656 7.32 -23.22 46.44
N TRP A 657 6.00 -23.18 46.64
CA TRP A 657 5.04 -22.55 45.73
C TRP A 657 5.11 -21.02 45.79
N SER A 658 5.44 -20.43 46.95
CA SER A 658 5.61 -18.98 47.06
C SER A 658 6.79 -18.45 46.24
N ILE A 659 7.91 -19.17 46.18
CA ILE A 659 9.09 -18.72 45.42
C ILE A 659 8.79 -18.72 43.92
N LEU A 660 8.12 -19.76 43.43
CA LEU A 660 7.67 -19.86 42.03
C LEU A 660 6.70 -18.74 41.64
N VAL A 661 5.74 -18.43 42.53
CA VAL A 661 4.79 -17.32 42.34
C VAL A 661 5.52 -15.97 42.25
N VAL A 662 6.45 -15.69 43.16
CA VAL A 662 7.19 -14.41 43.15
C VAL A 662 8.05 -14.27 41.89
N LEU A 663 8.75 -15.33 41.48
CA LEU A 663 9.70 -15.26 40.37
C LEU A 663 9.02 -15.23 38.99
N ALA A 664 7.86 -15.89 38.84
CA ALA A 664 7.14 -15.97 37.56
C ALA A 664 6.02 -14.93 37.42
N ILE A 665 5.23 -14.68 38.46
CA ILE A 665 3.99 -13.88 38.37
C ILE A 665 4.29 -12.39 38.51
N THR A 666 5.23 -11.99 39.37
CA THR A 666 5.58 -10.57 39.57
C THR A 666 6.00 -9.86 38.27
N PRO A 667 6.96 -10.37 37.46
CA PRO A 667 7.33 -9.70 36.21
C PRO A 667 6.20 -9.71 35.17
N LEU A 668 5.40 -10.78 35.11
CA LEU A 668 4.25 -10.86 34.21
C LEU A 668 3.12 -9.88 34.60
N ALA A 669 2.90 -9.71 35.91
CA ALA A 669 1.92 -8.79 36.45
C ALA A 669 2.33 -7.32 36.20
N VAL A 670 3.59 -6.97 36.43
CA VAL A 670 4.12 -5.63 36.09
C VAL A 670 3.92 -5.34 34.62
N ARG A 671 4.32 -6.28 33.74
CA ARG A 671 4.13 -6.17 32.29
C ARG A 671 2.66 -5.94 31.94
N SER A 672 1.77 -6.75 32.50
CA SER A 672 0.33 -6.68 32.21
C SER A 672 -0.30 -5.38 32.70
N VAL A 673 0.09 -4.89 33.89
CA VAL A 673 -0.42 -3.63 34.46
C VAL A 673 0.05 -2.44 33.64
N LEU A 674 1.33 -2.38 33.24
CA LEU A 674 1.84 -1.34 32.36
C LEU A 674 1.12 -1.34 31.00
N ASP A 675 0.97 -2.51 30.38
CA ASP A 675 0.28 -2.64 29.09
C ASP A 675 -1.22 -2.26 29.21
N LEU A 676 -1.86 -2.55 30.34
CA LEU A 676 -3.25 -2.13 30.63
C LEU A 676 -3.37 -0.61 30.84
N LEU A 677 -2.45 0.00 31.59
CA LEU A 677 -2.45 1.45 31.84
C LEU A 677 -2.15 2.23 30.55
N ALA A 678 -1.13 1.82 29.79
CA ALA A 678 -0.83 2.35 28.46
C ALA A 678 -2.02 2.20 27.50
N GLY A 679 -2.67 1.02 27.49
CA GLY A 679 -3.84 0.77 26.67
C GLY A 679 -5.05 1.65 27.05
N ARG A 680 -5.26 1.94 28.34
CA ARG A 680 -6.31 2.86 28.80
C ARG A 680 -6.01 4.30 28.37
N ARG A 681 -4.78 4.77 28.52
CA ARG A 681 -4.33 6.11 28.08
C ARG A 681 -4.51 6.26 26.56
N ALA A 682 -4.03 5.30 25.78
CA ALA A 682 -4.15 5.30 24.33
C ALA A 682 -5.61 5.31 23.85
N LYS A 683 -6.51 4.56 24.52
CA LYS A 683 -7.95 4.62 24.24
C LYS A 683 -8.56 6.00 24.54
N LYS A 684 -8.20 6.62 25.67
CA LYS A 684 -8.67 7.97 26.03
C LYS A 684 -8.18 9.00 25.01
N PHE A 685 -6.91 8.94 24.61
CA PHE A 685 -6.34 9.78 23.55
C PHE A 685 -7.10 9.61 22.23
N ALA A 686 -7.26 8.36 21.76
CA ALA A 686 -7.92 8.06 20.49
C ALA A 686 -9.38 8.55 20.46
N SER A 687 -10.10 8.51 21.59
CA SER A 687 -11.46 9.02 21.67
C SER A 687 -11.58 10.54 21.61
N GLN A 688 -10.53 11.28 22.00
CA GLN A 688 -10.50 12.75 21.98
C GLN A 688 -10.02 13.32 20.64
N LEU A 689 -9.24 12.54 19.89
CA LEU A 689 -8.58 12.98 18.67
C LEU A 689 -9.51 13.49 17.55
N PRO A 690 -10.68 12.87 17.24
CA PRO A 690 -11.54 13.35 16.15
C PRO A 690 -12.07 14.77 16.38
N ASP A 691 -12.51 15.06 17.61
CA ASP A 691 -13.01 16.39 17.97
C ASP A 691 -11.89 17.43 17.96
N ALA A 692 -10.70 17.02 18.41
CA ALA A 692 -9.54 17.89 18.42
C ALA A 692 -9.05 18.22 17.00
N LEU A 693 -9.13 17.28 16.06
CA LEU A 693 -8.85 17.54 14.63
C LEU A 693 -9.89 18.45 13.98
N SER A 694 -11.16 18.34 14.38
CA SER A 694 -12.22 19.26 13.92
C SER A 694 -11.95 20.70 14.37
N LEU A 695 -11.45 20.87 15.61
CA LEU A 695 -11.03 22.18 16.12
C LEU A 695 -9.87 22.76 15.29
N VAL A 696 -8.86 21.93 14.99
CA VAL A 696 -7.72 22.35 14.14
C VAL A 696 -8.16 22.70 12.74
N ALA A 697 -9.00 21.87 12.11
CA ALA A 697 -9.53 22.13 10.77
C ALA A 697 -10.30 23.46 10.74
N SER A 698 -11.18 23.69 11.72
CA SER A 698 -11.96 24.93 11.84
C SER A 698 -11.06 26.15 12.04
N SER A 699 -10.00 26.01 12.84
CA SER A 699 -9.02 27.07 13.08
C SER A 699 -8.19 27.40 11.83
N LEU A 700 -7.76 26.39 11.08
CA LEU A 700 -7.05 26.55 9.81
C LEU A 700 -7.94 27.21 8.75
N SER A 701 -9.21 26.80 8.64
CA SER A 701 -10.20 27.44 7.75
C SER A 701 -10.45 28.89 8.13
N ALA A 702 -10.32 29.25 9.41
CA ALA A 702 -10.38 30.63 9.91
C ALA A 702 -9.09 31.45 9.66
N GLY A 703 -8.05 30.84 9.07
CA GLY A 703 -6.81 31.52 8.68
C GLY A 703 -5.69 31.50 9.72
N HIS A 704 -5.83 30.75 10.81
CA HIS A 704 -4.72 30.56 11.75
C HIS A 704 -3.63 29.64 11.17
N THR A 705 -2.41 29.79 11.69
CA THR A 705 -1.31 28.88 11.34
C THR A 705 -1.52 27.50 11.97
N PHE A 706 -1.00 26.45 11.33
CA PHE A 706 -1.14 25.08 11.84
C PHE A 706 -0.56 24.89 13.24
N LEU A 707 0.59 25.53 13.53
CA LEU A 707 1.18 25.51 14.87
C LEU A 707 0.26 26.17 15.92
N ARG A 708 -0.43 27.27 15.56
CA ARG A 708 -1.39 27.92 16.47
C ARG A 708 -2.63 27.07 16.70
N ALA A 709 -3.09 26.36 15.68
CA ALA A 709 -4.20 25.42 15.80
C ALA A 709 -3.85 24.23 16.73
N ILE A 710 -2.63 23.70 16.64
CA ILE A 710 -2.14 22.68 17.56
C ILE A 710 -1.98 23.21 19.00
N GLN A 711 -1.54 24.46 19.18
CA GLN A 711 -1.52 25.11 20.50
C GLN A 711 -2.90 25.15 21.15
N MET A 712 -3.95 25.46 20.38
CA MET A 712 -5.32 25.45 20.91
C MET A 712 -5.76 24.05 21.37
N MET A 713 -5.35 22.98 20.68
CA MET A 713 -5.59 21.61 21.19
C MET A 713 -4.88 21.37 22.53
N ALA A 714 -3.63 21.86 22.68
CA ALA A 714 -2.84 21.69 23.89
C ALA A 714 -3.41 22.47 25.09
N ASP A 715 -4.16 23.54 24.84
CA ASP A 715 -4.75 24.40 25.86
C ASP A 715 -6.22 24.06 26.18
N GLU A 716 -7.01 23.58 25.19
CA GLU A 716 -8.46 23.35 25.35
C GLU A 716 -8.84 21.93 25.76
N TYR A 717 -8.02 20.92 25.48
CA TYR A 717 -8.36 19.52 25.77
C TYR A 717 -7.84 19.03 27.12
N GLU A 718 -8.42 17.94 27.61
CA GLU A 718 -7.94 17.27 28.83
C GLU A 718 -6.78 16.29 28.55
N ARG A 719 -6.10 15.85 29.62
CA ARG A 719 -5.12 14.75 29.56
C ARG A 719 -5.77 13.44 29.05
N PRO A 720 -5.11 12.66 28.18
CA PRO A 720 -3.69 12.76 27.77
C PRO A 720 -3.42 13.57 26.49
N LEU A 721 -4.46 14.01 25.76
CA LEU A 721 -4.28 14.67 24.47
C LEU A 721 -3.51 15.99 24.60
N ALA A 722 -3.87 16.80 25.61
CA ALA A 722 -3.21 18.07 25.84
C ALA A 722 -1.69 17.94 26.12
N ASP A 723 -1.27 16.93 26.87
CA ASP A 723 0.14 16.78 27.24
C ASP A 723 1.02 16.39 26.04
N GLU A 724 0.54 15.50 25.18
CA GLU A 724 1.28 15.11 23.96
C GLU A 724 1.38 16.27 22.97
N PHE A 725 0.30 17.02 22.74
CA PHE A 725 0.36 18.19 21.86
C PHE A 725 1.16 19.34 22.46
N ARG A 726 1.16 19.52 23.80
CA ARG A 726 2.06 20.46 24.48
C ARG A 726 3.52 20.07 24.26
N ARG A 727 3.85 18.78 24.33
CA ARG A 727 5.19 18.26 24.00
C ARG A 727 5.57 18.56 22.55
N VAL A 728 4.68 18.33 21.59
CA VAL A 728 4.90 18.66 20.17
C VAL A 728 5.15 20.16 19.97
N VAL A 729 4.37 21.03 20.64
CA VAL A 729 4.55 22.48 20.58
C VAL A 729 5.91 22.88 21.16
N SER A 730 6.28 22.35 22.33
CA SER A 730 7.57 22.64 22.97
C SER A 730 8.74 22.19 22.12
N GLU A 731 8.72 20.96 21.56
CA GLU A 731 9.76 20.46 20.65
C GLU A 731 9.88 21.36 19.40
N THR A 732 8.76 21.80 18.84
CA THR A 732 8.75 22.68 17.67
C THR A 732 9.32 24.06 18.00
N GLN A 733 9.00 24.62 19.17
CA GLN A 733 9.56 25.89 19.64
C GLN A 733 11.07 25.81 19.93
N LEU A 734 11.57 24.64 20.29
CA LEU A 734 13.00 24.33 20.46
C LEU A 734 13.73 24.06 19.13
N GLY A 735 13.04 24.19 17.98
CA GLY A 735 13.64 24.11 16.65
C GLY A 735 13.50 22.76 15.95
N ALA A 736 12.77 21.80 16.52
CA ALA A 736 12.46 20.56 15.82
C ALA A 736 11.39 20.79 14.71
N PRO A 737 11.48 20.15 13.55
CA PRO A 737 10.41 20.21 12.54
C PRO A 737 9.10 19.63 13.08
N LEU A 738 7.99 20.34 12.86
CA LEU A 738 6.68 19.98 13.41
C LEU A 738 6.22 18.56 13.03
N VAL A 739 6.43 18.15 11.77
CA VAL A 739 6.05 16.81 11.30
C VAL A 739 6.86 15.73 12.00
N ASP A 740 8.13 15.97 12.26
CA ASP A 740 9.00 15.01 12.95
C ASP A 740 8.61 14.89 14.42
N SER A 741 8.22 15.99 15.07
CA SER A 741 7.67 15.96 16.43
C SER A 741 6.32 15.21 16.50
N LEU A 742 5.46 15.37 15.50
CA LEU A 742 4.22 14.58 15.38
C LEU A 742 4.51 13.09 15.11
N GLU A 743 5.56 12.77 14.35
CA GLU A 743 5.99 11.39 14.10
C GLU A 743 6.55 10.72 15.36
N ARG A 744 7.37 11.43 16.15
CA ARG A 744 7.80 10.94 17.48
C ARG A 744 6.62 10.70 18.41
N MET A 745 5.62 11.59 18.41
CA MET A 745 4.36 11.37 19.14
C MET A 745 3.64 10.10 18.66
N SER A 746 3.54 9.89 17.34
CA SER A 746 2.95 8.68 16.76
C SER A 746 3.69 7.41 17.18
N GLN A 747 5.02 7.40 17.14
CA GLN A 747 5.86 6.28 17.55
C GLN A 747 5.69 5.94 19.03
N ARG A 748 5.57 6.95 19.90
CA ARG A 748 5.30 6.76 21.34
C ARG A 748 3.90 6.21 21.60
N LEU A 749 2.87 6.78 20.97
CA LEU A 749 1.48 6.41 21.22
C LEU A 749 1.10 5.06 20.59
N GLN A 750 1.70 4.70 19.46
CA GLN A 750 1.39 3.48 18.69
C GLN A 750 -0.11 3.33 18.36
N ILE A 751 -0.76 4.46 18.06
CA ILE A 751 -2.17 4.52 17.68
C ILE A 751 -2.25 4.66 16.15
N ARG A 752 -2.90 3.69 15.50
CA ARG A 752 -3.04 3.64 14.03
C ARG A 752 -3.61 4.92 13.42
N ASP A 753 -4.50 5.61 14.12
CA ASP A 753 -5.12 6.84 13.61
C ASP A 753 -4.17 8.04 13.63
N VAL A 754 -3.32 8.10 14.65
CA VAL A 754 -2.28 9.13 14.74
C VAL A 754 -1.28 8.91 13.61
N GLU A 755 -0.90 7.66 13.37
CA GLU A 755 -0.02 7.29 12.26
C GLU A 755 -0.60 7.71 10.91
N TRP A 756 -1.87 7.39 10.63
CA TRP A 756 -2.56 7.82 9.40
C TRP A 756 -2.66 9.34 9.27
N MET A 757 -2.97 10.03 10.36
CA MET A 757 -3.00 11.49 10.40
C MET A 757 -1.64 12.08 10.05
N VAL A 758 -0.55 11.61 10.66
CA VAL A 758 0.81 12.11 10.41
C VAL A 758 1.24 11.84 8.96
N GLN A 759 0.95 10.64 8.43
CA GLN A 759 1.24 10.32 7.03
C GLN A 759 0.45 11.21 6.07
N ALA A 760 -0.84 11.44 6.34
CA ALA A 760 -1.68 12.29 5.53
C ALA A 760 -1.17 13.76 5.54
N ILE A 761 -0.77 14.28 6.71
CA ILE A 761 -0.16 15.61 6.82
C ILE A 761 1.16 15.68 6.05
N ARG A 762 2.02 14.65 6.15
CA ARG A 762 3.32 14.58 5.45
C ARG A 762 3.12 14.59 3.92
N ILE A 763 2.19 13.79 3.41
CA ILE A 763 1.84 13.75 1.98
C ILE A 763 1.27 15.10 1.53
N GLN A 764 0.38 15.70 2.32
CA GLN A 764 -0.23 16.98 1.96
C GLN A 764 0.81 18.12 1.92
N GLN A 765 1.82 18.09 2.80
CA GLN A 765 2.89 19.08 2.80
C GLN A 765 3.85 18.94 1.62
N THR A 766 3.95 17.77 0.98
CA THR A 766 4.80 17.57 -0.21
C THR A 766 4.05 17.83 -1.52
N VAL A 767 2.77 17.49 -1.59
CA VAL A 767 1.94 17.64 -2.80
C VAL A 767 1.27 19.01 -2.88
N GLY A 768 1.02 19.65 -1.72
CA GLY A 768 0.24 20.87 -1.60
C GLY A 768 -1.28 20.60 -1.65
N GLY A 769 -2.05 21.41 -0.91
CA GLY A 769 -3.52 21.35 -0.89
C GLY A 769 -4.13 21.96 0.37
N GLN A 770 -5.45 21.93 0.50
CA GLN A 770 -6.15 22.51 1.65
C GLN A 770 -6.06 21.56 2.86
N LEU A 771 -5.10 21.81 3.76
CA LEU A 771 -4.89 21.00 4.97
C LEU A 771 -6.14 20.95 5.86
N ALA A 772 -6.93 22.01 5.90
CA ALA A 772 -8.17 22.07 6.67
C ALA A 772 -9.18 21.00 6.24
N ASP A 773 -9.42 20.86 4.93
CA ASP A 773 -10.36 19.87 4.37
C ASP A 773 -9.90 18.44 4.65
N LEU A 774 -8.60 18.17 4.55
CA LEU A 774 -8.01 16.87 4.85
C LEU A 774 -8.20 16.50 6.33
N LEU A 775 -7.93 17.43 7.25
CA LEU A 775 -8.11 17.19 8.68
C LEU A 775 -9.59 17.04 9.07
N ALA A 776 -10.50 17.78 8.42
CA ALA A 776 -11.95 17.62 8.60
C ALA A 776 -12.42 16.23 8.12
N THR A 777 -11.97 15.81 6.93
CA THR A 777 -12.32 14.49 6.37
C THR A 777 -11.79 13.36 7.26
N LEU A 778 -10.57 13.48 7.78
CA LEU A 778 -10.01 12.51 8.71
C LEU A 778 -10.81 12.46 10.02
N ALA A 779 -11.22 13.61 10.56
CA ALA A 779 -12.06 13.66 11.75
C ALA A 779 -13.40 12.93 11.55
N ASP A 780 -14.08 13.17 10.43
CA ASP A 780 -15.36 12.53 10.11
C ASP A 780 -15.22 11.01 9.92
N PHE A 781 -14.15 10.57 9.24
CA PHE A 781 -13.85 9.16 9.09
C PHE A 781 -13.59 8.47 10.45
N MET A 782 -12.86 9.14 11.35
CA MET A 782 -12.59 8.60 12.68
C MET A 782 -13.85 8.52 13.55
N ARG A 783 -14.76 9.51 13.45
CA ARG A 783 -16.08 9.45 14.13
C ARG A 783 -16.94 8.31 13.63
N ALA A 784 -17.09 8.19 12.30
CA ALA A 784 -17.87 7.10 11.69
C ALA A 784 -17.36 5.73 12.17
N ARG A 785 -16.04 5.57 12.28
CA ARG A 785 -15.45 4.33 12.75
C ARG A 785 -15.61 4.10 14.26
N ASP A 786 -15.59 5.14 15.09
CA ASP A 786 -15.88 5.00 16.53
C ASP A 786 -17.36 4.63 16.78
N GLU A 787 -18.27 5.16 15.98
CA GLU A 787 -19.70 4.83 16.03
C GLU A 787 -19.95 3.35 15.73
N VAL A 788 -19.38 2.84 14.62
CA VAL A 788 -19.42 1.40 14.29
C VAL A 788 -18.83 0.56 15.42
N ARG A 789 -17.69 0.99 16.01
CA ARG A 789 -17.07 0.26 17.11
C ARG A 789 -17.95 0.24 18.37
N ARG A 790 -18.66 1.32 18.67
CA ARG A 790 -19.61 1.37 19.79
C ARG A 790 -20.79 0.43 19.54
N GLU A 791 -21.32 0.40 18.33
CA GLU A 791 -22.41 -0.50 17.95
C GLU A 791 -21.99 -1.97 18.11
N VAL A 792 -20.81 -2.34 17.62
CA VAL A 792 -20.23 -3.69 17.82
C VAL A 792 -20.04 -4.01 19.30
N ASN A 793 -19.53 -3.07 20.09
CA ASN A 793 -19.35 -3.26 21.54
C ASN A 793 -20.67 -3.45 22.30
N VAL A 794 -21.76 -2.85 21.82
CA VAL A 794 -23.11 -3.02 22.37
C VAL A 794 -23.68 -4.38 21.97
N LEU A 795 -23.60 -4.74 20.69
CA LEU A 795 -24.09 -6.02 20.16
C LEU A 795 -23.34 -7.23 20.77
N THR A 796 -22.04 -7.09 21.04
CA THR A 796 -21.24 -8.14 21.69
C THR A 796 -21.37 -8.16 23.21
N ALA A 797 -21.97 -7.14 23.84
CA ALA A 797 -22.14 -7.07 25.28
C ALA A 797 -22.99 -8.23 25.82
N GLU A 798 -24.05 -8.61 25.12
CA GLU A 798 -24.91 -9.74 25.49
C GLU A 798 -24.14 -11.07 25.51
N GLY A 799 -23.31 -11.32 24.49
CA GLY A 799 -22.45 -12.50 24.40
C GLY A 799 -21.41 -12.56 25.52
N ARG A 800 -20.78 -11.41 25.86
CA ARG A 800 -19.83 -11.33 26.99
C ARG A 800 -20.50 -11.58 28.34
N ILE A 801 -21.67 -10.98 28.57
CA ILE A 801 -22.42 -11.17 29.83
C ILE A 801 -22.83 -12.63 29.98
N SER A 802 -23.33 -13.25 28.91
CA SER A 802 -23.69 -14.68 28.90
C SER A 802 -22.48 -15.57 29.19
N ALA A 803 -21.31 -15.26 28.63
CA ALA A 803 -20.07 -15.97 28.89
C ALA A 803 -19.63 -15.89 30.36
N TYR A 804 -19.71 -14.69 30.96
CA TYR A 804 -19.36 -14.51 32.38
C TYR A 804 -20.34 -15.23 33.30
N VAL A 805 -21.65 -15.18 33.01
CA VAL A 805 -22.66 -15.91 33.78
C VAL A 805 -22.43 -17.42 33.69
N LEU A 806 -22.21 -17.96 32.48
CA LEU A 806 -21.98 -19.38 32.26
C LEU A 806 -20.70 -19.87 32.94
N GLY A 807 -19.62 -19.09 32.88
CA GLY A 807 -18.36 -19.44 33.54
C GLY A 807 -18.38 -19.30 35.07
N ALA A 808 -19.18 -18.37 35.61
CA ALA A 808 -19.34 -18.20 37.05
C ALA A 808 -20.30 -19.24 37.67
N MET A 809 -21.23 -19.79 36.89
CA MET A 809 -22.29 -20.66 37.39
C MET A 809 -21.78 -21.91 38.15
N PRO A 810 -20.76 -22.67 37.69
CA PRO A 810 -20.31 -23.85 38.42
C PRO A 810 -19.57 -23.51 39.71
N VAL A 811 -18.85 -22.38 39.76
CA VAL A 811 -18.21 -21.88 40.98
C VAL A 811 -19.27 -21.44 41.99
N PHE A 812 -20.28 -20.70 41.53
CA PHE A 812 -21.43 -20.33 42.35
C PHE A 812 -22.16 -21.57 42.89
N LEU A 813 -22.42 -22.57 42.04
CA LEU A 813 -23.08 -23.82 42.43
C LEU A 813 -22.27 -24.59 43.48
N PHE A 814 -20.94 -24.65 43.32
CA PHE A 814 -20.03 -25.25 44.29
C PHE A 814 -20.20 -24.63 45.68
N PHE A 815 -20.16 -23.30 45.78
CA PHE A 815 -20.34 -22.60 47.05
C PHE A 815 -21.77 -22.70 47.59
N ALA A 816 -22.78 -22.62 46.72
CA ALA A 816 -24.18 -22.74 47.11
C ALA A 816 -24.49 -24.12 47.71
N VAL A 817 -23.99 -25.20 47.10
CA VAL A 817 -24.14 -26.57 47.63
C VAL A 817 -23.44 -26.72 48.98
N GLN A 818 -22.23 -26.17 49.14
CA GLN A 818 -21.52 -26.18 50.42
C GLN A 818 -22.27 -25.40 51.52
N LEU A 819 -22.96 -24.32 51.15
CA LEU A 819 -23.74 -23.51 52.10
C LEU A 819 -25.04 -24.21 52.51
N LEU A 820 -25.71 -24.87 51.56
CA LEU A 820 -26.99 -25.56 51.78
C LEU A 820 -26.83 -26.91 52.48
N ASN A 821 -25.72 -27.62 52.20
CA ASN A 821 -25.44 -28.92 52.80
C ASN A 821 -23.97 -29.03 53.23
N PRO A 822 -23.64 -28.56 54.44
CA PRO A 822 -22.28 -28.56 54.95
C PRO A 822 -21.72 -29.99 55.01
N GLY A 823 -20.57 -30.21 54.38
CA GLY A 823 -19.87 -31.51 54.36
C GLY A 823 -20.10 -32.35 53.10
N TYR A 824 -21.05 -31.97 52.23
CA TYR A 824 -21.29 -32.69 50.97
C TYR A 824 -20.07 -32.64 50.02
N MET A 825 -19.32 -31.54 50.00
CA MET A 825 -18.14 -31.38 49.14
C MET A 825 -16.82 -31.81 49.79
N ASP A 826 -16.82 -32.31 51.03
CA ASP A 826 -15.61 -32.73 51.75
C ASP A 826 -14.75 -33.77 50.99
N PRO A 827 -15.33 -34.76 50.28
CA PRO A 827 -14.55 -35.67 49.45
C PRO A 827 -13.83 -35.00 48.28
N MET A 828 -14.34 -33.88 47.76
CA MET A 828 -13.64 -33.09 46.71
C MET A 828 -12.50 -32.25 47.28
N LEU A 829 -12.51 -31.96 48.58
CA LEU A 829 -11.49 -31.16 49.26
C LEU A 829 -10.38 -32.01 49.91
N GLN A 830 -10.44 -33.34 49.77
CA GLN A 830 -9.47 -34.27 50.36
C GLN A 830 -8.93 -35.28 49.33
N GLY A 831 -7.67 -35.70 49.52
CA GLY A 831 -7.05 -36.77 48.72
C GLY A 831 -7.09 -36.51 47.20
N TRP A 832 -7.61 -37.48 46.44
CA TRP A 832 -7.76 -37.40 44.98
C TRP A 832 -8.79 -36.35 44.52
N GLY A 833 -9.67 -35.87 45.41
CA GLY A 833 -10.65 -34.84 45.09
C GLY A 833 -10.02 -33.52 44.65
N ILE A 834 -8.93 -33.10 45.32
CA ILE A 834 -8.20 -31.86 45.01
C ILE A 834 -7.64 -31.90 43.59
N PHE A 835 -7.15 -33.07 43.16
CA PHE A 835 -6.61 -33.28 41.82
C PHE A 835 -7.69 -33.08 40.74
N TRP A 836 -8.87 -33.69 40.92
CA TRP A 836 -10.00 -33.53 40.00
C TRP A 836 -10.58 -32.11 39.99
N LEU A 837 -10.56 -31.43 41.15
CA LEU A 837 -10.96 -30.04 41.26
C LEU A 837 -9.99 -29.12 40.49
N GLY A 838 -8.69 -29.40 40.54
CA GLY A 838 -7.68 -28.72 39.72
C GLY A 838 -7.90 -28.91 38.21
N ILE A 839 -8.19 -30.12 37.75
CA ILE A 839 -8.53 -30.40 36.34
C ILE A 839 -9.79 -29.65 35.91
N THR A 840 -10.81 -29.60 36.77
CA THR A 840 -12.07 -28.91 36.49
C THR A 840 -11.85 -27.40 36.35
N LEU A 841 -11.10 -26.79 37.28
CA LEU A 841 -10.76 -25.36 37.20
C LEU A 841 -9.91 -25.04 35.96
N LEU A 842 -8.97 -25.91 35.60
CA LEU A 842 -8.16 -25.75 34.39
C LEU A 842 -9.04 -25.82 33.13
N SER A 843 -9.93 -26.81 33.05
CA SER A 843 -10.88 -26.96 31.95
C SER A 843 -11.83 -25.76 31.83
N MET A 844 -12.34 -25.25 32.95
CA MET A 844 -13.16 -24.04 32.99
C MET A 844 -12.37 -22.80 32.55
N GLY A 845 -11.11 -22.69 32.95
CA GLY A 845 -10.22 -21.61 32.50
C GLY A 845 -9.97 -21.64 31.00
N ILE A 846 -9.73 -22.83 30.43
CA ILE A 846 -9.57 -23.03 28.98
C ILE A 846 -10.88 -22.70 28.25
N GLY A 847 -12.02 -23.20 28.74
CA GLY A 847 -13.35 -22.93 28.17
C GLY A 847 -13.68 -21.44 28.18
N MET A 848 -13.45 -20.75 29.30
CA MET A 848 -13.62 -19.30 29.40
C MET A 848 -12.68 -18.55 28.45
N ALA A 849 -11.42 -18.96 28.32
CA ALA A 849 -10.47 -18.36 27.39
C ALA A 849 -10.92 -18.52 25.93
N ILE A 850 -11.48 -19.68 25.55
CA ILE A 850 -12.03 -19.93 24.22
C ILE A 850 -13.25 -19.05 23.96
N ILE A 851 -14.20 -18.98 24.90
CA ILE A 851 -15.41 -18.17 24.76
C ILE A 851 -15.04 -16.68 24.65
N LEU A 852 -14.16 -16.17 25.53
CA LEU A 852 -13.70 -14.79 25.48
C LEU A 852 -12.92 -14.49 24.19
N LYS A 853 -12.17 -15.46 23.67
CA LYS A 853 -11.49 -15.33 22.37
C LYS A 853 -12.51 -15.22 21.23
N MET A 854 -13.53 -16.08 21.19
CA MET A 854 -14.59 -16.04 20.18
C MET A 854 -15.33 -14.70 20.18
N VAL A 855 -15.66 -14.16 21.36
CA VAL A 855 -16.34 -12.86 21.45
C VAL A 855 -15.41 -11.71 21.03
N LYS A 856 -14.10 -11.80 21.33
CA LYS A 856 -13.10 -10.81 20.92
C LYS A 856 -12.82 -10.83 19.42
N THR A 857 -12.97 -11.97 18.74
CA THR A 857 -12.87 -12.08 17.27
C THR A 857 -13.99 -11.35 16.55
N VAL A 858 -15.11 -11.04 17.23
CA VAL A 858 -16.21 -10.23 16.68
C VAL A 858 -15.95 -8.71 16.84
N GLU A 859 -15.03 -8.30 17.74
CA GLU A 859 -14.71 -6.89 18.03
C GLU A 859 -13.55 -6.30 17.19
N VAL A 860 -12.80 -7.14 16.46
CA VAL A 860 -11.64 -6.76 15.62
C VAL A 860 -12.05 -6.82 14.16
#